data_AF-A0A166FCT0-F1
#
_entry.id   AF-A0A166FCT0-F1
#
_cell.length_a   1.000
_cell.length_b   1.000
_cell.length_c   1.000
_cell.angle_alpha   90.00
_cell.angle_beta   90.00
_cell.angle_gamma   90.00
#
_symmetry.space_group_name_H-M   'P 1'
#
loop_
_entity.id
_entity.type
_entity.pdbx_description
1 polymer ?
#
loop_
_entity_poly.entity_id
_entity_poly.type
_entity_poly.pdbx_seq_one_letter_code
_entity_poly.pdbx_strand_id
1 'polypeptide(L)'
;MAKLKANDWGALSQTMATHRAQLLLSLLPNALAFGLSEVHPEPVPLKNFDTDVTMAQPDSAALFSLASGGDRGAGREQALASLRGSWEMTNPRQSMPDDTWVSALSKHLEIISEMRVRHVQEWVDSNLSRFQTGQENIQELRRTLQSATTDLAANIQLCATKCASCHLSCVQSRSHKGRHDCCTSHRCISTCEFCNSAELKGCTMLAGHSGKHICAVTAHLCGEPCKLTDKVGCLTECIKMVGHADDDHMCSASVHMCGEPCELKKMKLTDGSSLSCPGTCRIPSDKLHGQHLCDERRCPAKCELCKHLCSAQDHLHGLESGAVHLCGQEHTCAALCAAQGICEIATAPQSIEATFTGKHETFEYTKYSQAAKRLKCIKPISPGETQHSGAHSHSMDKQPFHFCENKCENCGYFCTLPLGHSQMLHDTSHGSMSQTRWAVEGPVDSTLELEGRKFSSNDDGAPMMCNLVCQSMGRHVHVEYCRAVSGSSCVGSAVQHIPSRMVPEPDRKKDFVTHSLYWERAGFKDPYSREDQANFAKCDAMCSGPEHKSTSGGPSQPSYCVLPMFHAALNSNSAVQGLGYVSQDGHHFSCKNPAVMQQAFHVIFAIDRSGSMSLGDRHPLPNTPVTNLIAGRSNNRLGAVLSSLHSFWSSRHAAVTAGAQNANRRDSYSVILFDHTMINPLTHDFSSSPDQLLAALLPYGAAGGTDYTSAIQNAQAVMERNWSTERSPIIIFLSDGECSISDQTMQNLCRAAVQRGRALSFHAVSFGPDRAAPSLRRMAQIAQDAQTNAPRDPLMPAEAIVKSSYSEALDSVRLAETFLGIADSLKKPRGSLFTMKP
;
A
#
# COMPACT_ATOMS: atom_id res chain seq x y z
N MET A 1 -18.03 11.46 0.48
CA MET A 1 -17.43 12.80 0.28
C MET A 1 -16.35 13.03 1.32
N ALA A 2 -15.10 12.66 1.00
CA ALA A 2 -13.95 12.94 1.85
C ALA A 2 -13.37 14.31 1.46
N LYS A 3 -13.16 15.17 2.45
CA LYS A 3 -12.59 16.52 2.29
C LYS A 3 -11.14 16.41 1.81
N LEU A 4 -10.95 16.52 0.50
CA LEU A 4 -9.67 16.83 -0.14
C LEU A 4 -9.21 18.22 0.33
N LYS A 5 -8.19 18.26 1.19
CA LYS A 5 -7.46 19.50 1.47
C LYS A 5 -6.60 19.84 0.25
N ALA A 6 -6.66 21.11 -0.10
CA ALA A 6 -6.04 21.73 -1.26
C ALA A 6 -4.53 21.46 -1.35
N ASN A 7 -4.11 20.78 -2.44
CA ASN A 7 -2.91 21.06 -3.27
C ASN A 7 -2.51 19.86 -4.14
N ASP A 8 -3.46 19.22 -4.84
CA ASP A 8 -3.16 18.07 -5.72
C ASP A 8 -3.87 18.15 -7.09
N TRP A 9 -4.13 19.36 -7.58
CA TRP A 9 -4.71 19.55 -8.92
C TRP A 9 -3.83 18.95 -10.03
N GLY A 10 -2.50 18.89 -9.82
CA GLY A 10 -1.57 18.21 -10.72
C GLY A 10 -1.77 16.70 -10.76
N ALA A 11 -1.78 16.03 -9.60
CA ALA A 11 -1.96 14.58 -9.48
C ALA A 11 -3.33 14.10 -9.98
N LEU A 12 -4.39 14.89 -9.74
CA LEU A 12 -5.75 14.57 -10.20
C LEU A 12 -5.89 14.74 -11.73
N SER A 13 -5.23 15.75 -12.31
CA SER A 13 -5.19 15.92 -13.77
C SER A 13 -4.38 14.82 -14.47
N GLN A 14 -3.27 14.36 -13.85
CA GLN A 14 -2.42 13.30 -14.38
C GLN A 14 -3.09 11.92 -14.31
N THR A 15 -3.85 11.65 -13.24
CA THR A 15 -4.64 10.42 -13.10
C THR A 15 -5.82 10.39 -14.08
N MET A 16 -6.56 11.48 -14.26
CA MET A 16 -7.65 11.55 -15.26
C MET A 16 -7.13 11.38 -16.70
N ALA A 17 -6.01 12.01 -17.03
CA ALA A 17 -5.42 11.90 -18.36
C ALA A 17 -4.89 10.48 -18.64
N THR A 18 -4.30 9.84 -17.63
CA THR A 18 -3.90 8.42 -17.69
C THR A 18 -5.09 7.51 -17.96
N HIS A 19 -6.18 7.67 -17.20
CA HIS A 19 -7.40 6.90 -17.39
C HIS A 19 -8.02 7.12 -18.78
N ARG A 20 -8.07 8.37 -19.27
CA ARG A 20 -8.57 8.69 -20.60
C ARG A 20 -7.75 8.01 -21.70
N ALA A 21 -6.41 8.08 -21.61
CA ALA A 21 -5.53 7.48 -22.59
C ALA A 21 -5.66 5.94 -22.63
N GLN A 22 -5.79 5.30 -21.47
CA GLN A 22 -6.02 3.85 -21.36
C GLN A 22 -7.37 3.42 -21.95
N LEU A 23 -8.43 4.20 -21.71
CA LEU A 23 -9.75 3.93 -22.31
C LEU A 23 -9.67 4.02 -23.84
N LEU A 24 -9.12 5.10 -24.39
CA LEU A 24 -8.94 5.27 -25.84
C LEU A 24 -8.10 4.13 -26.44
N LEU A 25 -7.03 3.70 -25.76
CA LEU A 25 -6.21 2.55 -26.17
C LEU A 25 -7.02 1.26 -26.29
N SER A 26 -7.90 0.99 -25.32
CA SER A 26 -8.74 -0.22 -25.32
C SER A 26 -9.77 -0.24 -26.46
N LEU A 27 -10.27 0.92 -26.87
CA LEU A 27 -11.30 1.09 -27.90
C LEU A 27 -10.72 1.28 -29.31
N LEU A 28 -9.44 1.62 -29.42
CA LEU A 28 -8.75 1.88 -30.68
C LEU A 28 -8.87 0.77 -31.74
N PRO A 29 -8.80 -0.54 -31.39
CA PRO A 29 -9.00 -1.61 -32.38
C PRO A 29 -10.38 -1.55 -33.04
N ASN A 30 -11.44 -1.32 -32.26
CA ASN A 30 -12.79 -1.19 -32.81
C ASN A 30 -12.92 0.08 -33.64
N ALA A 31 -12.37 1.19 -33.16
CA ALA A 31 -12.42 2.48 -33.84
C ALA A 31 -11.80 2.38 -35.25
N LEU A 32 -10.65 1.73 -35.38
CA LEU A 32 -9.99 1.55 -36.68
C LEU A 32 -10.70 0.51 -37.57
N ALA A 33 -11.11 -0.64 -37.04
CA ALA A 33 -11.73 -1.70 -37.83
C ALA A 33 -13.16 -1.34 -38.29
N PHE A 34 -13.96 -0.70 -37.43
CA PHE A 34 -15.40 -0.45 -37.65
C PHE A 34 -15.81 1.03 -37.73
N GLY A 35 -14.98 1.97 -37.26
CA GLY A 35 -15.36 3.38 -37.16
C GLY A 35 -16.28 3.65 -35.96
N LEU A 36 -16.26 2.75 -34.98
CA LEU A 36 -17.15 2.71 -33.82
C LEU A 36 -16.33 2.45 -32.55
N SER A 37 -16.77 2.97 -31.39
CA SER A 37 -16.12 2.65 -30.13
C SER A 37 -16.49 1.24 -29.65
N GLU A 38 -17.76 0.86 -29.81
CA GLU A 38 -18.29 -0.46 -29.45
C GLU A 38 -19.14 -1.01 -30.60
N VAL A 39 -19.08 -2.33 -30.80
CA VAL A 39 -19.79 -3.04 -31.88
C VAL A 39 -20.97 -3.86 -31.34
N HIS A 40 -20.82 -4.40 -30.12
CA HIS A 40 -21.82 -5.23 -29.45
C HIS A 40 -22.02 -4.74 -28.01
N PRO A 41 -23.25 -4.76 -27.47
CA PRO A 41 -24.48 -5.28 -28.09
C PRO A 41 -25.12 -4.31 -29.11
N GLU A 42 -24.91 -3.00 -28.95
CA GLU A 42 -25.35 -1.97 -29.90
C GLU A 42 -24.15 -1.18 -30.44
N PRO A 43 -24.14 -0.81 -31.74
CA PRO A 43 -23.06 -0.04 -32.33
C PRO A 43 -23.04 1.39 -31.77
N VAL A 44 -21.94 1.75 -31.11
CA VAL A 44 -21.75 3.09 -30.52
C VAL A 44 -20.80 3.92 -31.39
N PRO A 45 -21.22 5.10 -31.87
CA PRO A 45 -20.36 5.94 -32.71
C PRO A 45 -19.21 6.55 -31.91
N LEU A 46 -18.16 6.99 -32.59
CA LEU A 46 -17.07 7.73 -31.96
C LEU A 46 -17.59 9.07 -31.44
N LYS A 47 -17.46 9.30 -30.13
CA LYS A 47 -17.92 10.51 -29.44
C LYS A 47 -16.82 11.17 -28.64
N ASN A 48 -16.94 12.47 -28.41
CA ASN A 48 -16.19 13.15 -27.36
C ASN A 48 -16.79 12.78 -26.00
N PHE A 49 -16.01 12.16 -25.13
CA PHE A 49 -16.48 11.64 -23.85
C PHE A 49 -16.79 12.71 -22.80
N ASP A 50 -16.38 13.95 -23.02
CA ASP A 50 -16.68 15.05 -22.11
C ASP A 50 -17.99 15.76 -22.49
N THR A 51 -18.32 15.80 -23.77
CA THR A 51 -19.53 16.48 -24.28
C THR A 51 -20.63 15.53 -24.74
N ASP A 52 -20.33 14.23 -24.85
CA ASP A 52 -21.17 13.18 -25.45
C ASP A 52 -21.62 13.47 -26.90
N VAL A 53 -20.90 14.35 -27.60
CA VAL A 53 -21.17 14.72 -28.99
C VAL A 53 -20.45 13.76 -29.94
N THR A 54 -21.17 13.24 -30.93
CA THR A 54 -20.62 12.39 -32.01
C THR A 54 -19.67 13.16 -32.92
N MET A 55 -18.57 12.51 -33.30
CA MET A 55 -17.59 13.08 -34.22
C MET A 55 -18.22 13.29 -35.61
N ALA A 56 -18.07 14.49 -36.16
CA ALA A 56 -18.66 14.88 -37.44
C ALA A 56 -17.78 14.55 -38.67
N GLN A 57 -16.67 13.84 -38.49
CA GLN A 57 -15.74 13.54 -39.58
C GLN A 57 -16.34 12.48 -40.53
N PRO A 58 -16.31 12.69 -41.87
CA PRO A 58 -16.80 11.71 -42.83
C PRO A 58 -16.02 10.39 -42.82
N ASP A 59 -16.74 9.28 -42.82
CA ASP A 59 -16.19 7.93 -42.82
C ASP A 59 -17.06 6.97 -43.64
N SER A 60 -16.48 5.85 -44.08
CA SER A 60 -17.19 4.78 -44.79
C SER A 60 -17.64 3.69 -43.82
N ALA A 61 -18.68 2.93 -44.19
CA ALA A 61 -19.10 1.72 -43.46
C ALA A 61 -18.18 0.50 -43.73
N ALA A 62 -16.99 0.74 -44.30
CA ALA A 62 -16.02 -0.29 -44.63
C ALA A 62 -15.50 -1.00 -43.38
N LEU A 63 -15.35 -2.31 -43.48
CA LEU A 63 -14.74 -3.15 -42.46
C LEU A 63 -13.27 -3.38 -42.80
N PHE A 64 -12.36 -2.92 -41.95
CA PHE A 64 -10.93 -3.13 -42.12
C PHE A 64 -10.42 -4.26 -41.21
N SER A 65 -9.38 -4.95 -41.66
CA SER A 65 -8.66 -5.93 -40.86
C SER A 65 -7.47 -5.28 -40.16
N LEU A 66 -7.27 -5.57 -38.86
CA LEU A 66 -6.13 -5.12 -38.06
C LEU A 66 -5.26 -6.32 -37.66
N ALA A 67 -3.95 -6.08 -37.52
CA ALA A 67 -2.97 -7.13 -37.25
C ALA A 67 -2.86 -7.51 -35.75
N SER A 68 -3.98 -7.85 -35.08
CA SER A 68 -3.99 -8.31 -33.68
C SER A 68 -4.41 -9.78 -33.54
N GLY A 69 -3.44 -10.62 -33.17
CA GLY A 69 -3.65 -11.98 -32.62
C GLY A 69 -3.91 -13.13 -33.60
N GLY A 70 -3.15 -14.23 -33.44
CA GLY A 70 -3.60 -15.61 -33.73
C GLY A 70 -3.55 -16.12 -35.17
N ASP A 71 -4.38 -15.59 -36.08
CA ASP A 71 -4.63 -16.24 -37.38
C ASP A 71 -4.75 -15.21 -38.53
N ARG A 72 -3.58 -14.80 -39.04
CA ARG A 72 -3.38 -13.55 -39.80
C ARG A 72 -3.75 -13.60 -41.29
N GLY A 73 -4.01 -14.77 -41.87
CA GLY A 73 -4.14 -14.92 -43.33
C GLY A 73 -5.58 -14.78 -43.84
N ALA A 74 -6.49 -15.60 -43.32
CA ALA A 74 -7.83 -15.75 -43.85
C ALA A 74 -8.71 -14.50 -43.61
N GLY A 75 -8.65 -13.90 -42.42
CA GLY A 75 -9.44 -12.70 -42.09
C GLY A 75 -9.03 -11.46 -42.89
N ARG A 76 -7.75 -11.33 -43.25
CA ARG A 76 -7.26 -10.24 -44.11
C ARG A 76 -7.79 -10.37 -45.53
N GLU A 77 -7.72 -11.57 -46.11
CA GLU A 77 -8.23 -11.82 -47.46
C GLU A 77 -9.75 -11.64 -47.53
N GLN A 78 -10.48 -12.08 -46.51
CA GLN A 78 -11.93 -11.90 -46.45
C GLN A 78 -12.33 -10.42 -46.39
N ALA A 79 -11.69 -9.62 -45.53
CA ALA A 79 -11.93 -8.19 -45.44
C ALA A 79 -11.62 -7.50 -46.78
N LEU A 80 -10.47 -7.80 -47.40
CA LEU A 80 -10.09 -7.24 -48.69
C LEU A 80 -11.07 -7.63 -49.81
N ALA A 81 -11.55 -8.87 -49.83
CA ALA A 81 -12.57 -9.31 -50.78
C ALA A 81 -13.89 -8.54 -50.62
N SER A 82 -14.32 -8.27 -49.38
CA SER A 82 -15.50 -7.43 -49.11
C SER A 82 -15.32 -6.00 -49.61
N LEU A 83 -14.16 -5.37 -49.35
CA LEU A 83 -13.85 -4.01 -49.83
C LEU A 83 -13.82 -3.93 -51.37
N ARG A 84 -13.32 -4.98 -52.03
CA ARG A 84 -13.32 -5.09 -53.48
C ARG A 84 -14.73 -5.23 -54.06
N GLY A 85 -15.59 -6.01 -53.40
CA GLY A 85 -16.95 -6.27 -53.89
C GLY A 85 -17.76 -4.99 -54.13
N SER A 86 -17.66 -4.00 -53.24
CA SER A 86 -18.33 -2.70 -53.43
C SER A 86 -17.84 -1.91 -54.64
N TRP A 87 -16.54 -2.01 -54.95
CA TRP A 87 -15.94 -1.37 -56.13
C TRP A 87 -16.29 -2.12 -57.42
N GLU A 88 -16.17 -3.44 -57.42
CA GLU A 88 -16.41 -4.30 -58.60
C GLU A 88 -17.84 -4.19 -59.14
N MET A 89 -18.83 -3.95 -58.28
CA MET A 89 -20.23 -3.73 -58.69
C MET A 89 -20.41 -2.46 -59.53
N THR A 90 -19.65 -1.41 -59.25
CA THR A 90 -19.77 -0.11 -59.94
C THR A 90 -18.76 0.03 -61.07
N ASN A 91 -17.62 -0.67 -60.97
CA ASN A 91 -16.52 -0.64 -61.92
C ASN A 91 -16.09 -2.07 -62.28
N PRO A 92 -16.83 -2.76 -63.17
CA PRO A 92 -16.48 -4.12 -63.57
C PRO A 92 -15.07 -4.16 -64.18
N ARG A 93 -14.27 -5.16 -63.81
CA ARG A 93 -12.86 -5.27 -64.22
C ARG A 93 -12.62 -5.21 -65.72
N GLN A 94 -13.57 -5.71 -66.50
CA GLN A 94 -13.54 -5.72 -67.95
C GLN A 94 -13.84 -4.38 -68.63
N SER A 95 -14.29 -3.37 -67.88
CA SER A 95 -14.68 -2.07 -68.45
C SER A 95 -13.48 -1.25 -68.96
N MET A 96 -12.26 -1.62 -68.57
CA MET A 96 -11.03 -0.91 -68.92
C MET A 96 -9.83 -1.87 -68.89
N PRO A 97 -8.65 -1.45 -69.38
CA PRO A 97 -7.43 -2.26 -69.29
C PRO A 97 -7.08 -2.64 -67.84
N ASP A 98 -6.52 -3.83 -67.66
CA ASP A 98 -6.29 -4.44 -66.34
C ASP A 98 -5.44 -3.55 -65.41
N ASP A 99 -4.32 -3.02 -65.92
CA ASP A 99 -3.41 -2.19 -65.12
C ASP A 99 -4.09 -0.89 -64.64
N THR A 100 -4.94 -0.30 -65.49
CA THR A 100 -5.74 0.89 -65.14
C THR A 100 -6.77 0.55 -64.07
N TRP A 101 -7.45 -0.59 -64.21
CA TRP A 101 -8.45 -1.02 -63.25
C TRP A 101 -7.85 -1.31 -61.87
N VAL A 102 -6.73 -2.03 -61.80
CA VAL A 102 -6.02 -2.34 -60.55
C VAL A 102 -5.52 -1.07 -59.87
N SER A 103 -5.02 -0.10 -60.66
CA SER A 103 -4.57 1.20 -60.14
C SER A 103 -5.74 2.00 -59.57
N ALA A 104 -6.89 2.02 -60.24
CA ALA A 104 -8.09 2.69 -59.77
C ALA A 104 -8.65 2.05 -58.48
N LEU A 105 -8.70 0.72 -58.42
CA LEU A 105 -9.09 -0.02 -57.21
C LEU A 105 -8.14 0.28 -56.04
N SER A 106 -6.82 0.25 -56.27
CA SER A 106 -5.83 0.55 -55.22
C SER A 106 -6.04 1.94 -54.64
N LYS A 107 -6.23 2.94 -55.51
CA LYS A 107 -6.54 4.31 -55.10
C LYS A 107 -7.85 4.44 -54.34
N HIS A 108 -8.88 3.68 -54.72
CA HIS A 108 -10.15 3.65 -54.00
C HIS A 108 -9.96 3.12 -52.57
N LEU A 109 -9.23 2.01 -52.41
CA LEU A 109 -8.93 1.41 -51.11
C LEU A 109 -8.14 2.38 -50.22
N GLU A 110 -7.17 3.10 -50.78
CA GLU A 110 -6.42 4.15 -50.08
C GLU A 110 -7.37 5.25 -49.56
N ILE A 111 -8.25 5.78 -50.41
CA ILE A 111 -9.19 6.86 -50.04
C ILE A 111 -10.09 6.45 -48.86
N ILE A 112 -10.72 5.27 -48.91
CA ILE A 112 -11.62 4.83 -47.84
C ILE A 112 -10.87 4.56 -46.53
N SER A 113 -9.61 4.11 -46.62
CA SER A 113 -8.76 3.92 -45.43
C SER A 113 -8.32 5.24 -44.80
N GLU A 114 -7.98 6.25 -45.61
CA GLU A 114 -7.63 7.58 -45.14
C GLU A 114 -8.80 8.29 -44.46
N MET A 115 -10.03 8.09 -44.96
CA MET A 115 -11.24 8.57 -44.30
C MET A 115 -11.36 8.02 -42.87
N ARG A 116 -11.20 6.70 -42.71
CA ARG A 116 -11.25 6.03 -41.41
C ARG A 116 -10.16 6.55 -40.46
N VAL A 117 -8.92 6.61 -40.95
CA VAL A 117 -7.76 7.09 -40.15
C VAL A 117 -8.00 8.53 -39.67
N ARG A 118 -8.49 9.41 -40.54
CA ARG A 118 -8.79 10.80 -40.19
C ARG A 118 -9.90 10.91 -39.15
N HIS A 119 -10.96 10.11 -39.29
CA HIS A 119 -12.06 10.07 -38.33
C HIS A 119 -11.58 9.64 -36.93
N VAL A 120 -10.76 8.58 -36.85
CA VAL A 120 -10.20 8.10 -35.59
C VAL A 120 -9.18 9.07 -34.99
N GLN A 121 -8.33 9.70 -35.82
CA GLN A 121 -7.35 10.69 -35.36
C GLN A 121 -8.05 11.90 -34.73
N GLU A 122 -9.07 12.45 -35.39
CA GLU A 122 -9.87 13.55 -34.84
C GLU A 122 -10.55 13.15 -33.52
N TRP A 123 -11.09 11.94 -33.44
CA TRP A 123 -11.71 11.42 -32.22
C TRP A 123 -10.72 11.37 -31.05
N VAL A 124 -9.51 10.88 -31.30
CA VAL A 124 -8.43 10.82 -30.30
C VAL A 124 -8.00 12.23 -29.88
N ASP A 125 -7.74 13.12 -30.84
CA ASP A 125 -7.29 14.49 -30.55
C ASP A 125 -8.36 15.30 -29.79
N SER A 126 -9.64 15.15 -30.16
CA SER A 126 -10.77 15.78 -29.47
C SER A 126 -10.86 15.35 -28.00
N ASN A 127 -10.70 14.05 -27.72
CA ASN A 127 -10.74 13.49 -26.37
C ASN A 127 -9.46 13.75 -25.55
N LEU A 128 -8.39 14.22 -26.19
CA LEU A 128 -7.12 14.56 -25.54
C LEU A 128 -6.87 16.07 -25.39
N SER A 129 -7.65 16.90 -26.09
CA SER A 129 -7.46 18.35 -26.24
C SER A 129 -7.23 19.14 -24.94
N ARG A 130 -7.84 18.70 -23.82
CA ARG A 130 -7.73 19.37 -22.51
C ARG A 130 -6.53 18.95 -21.66
N PHE A 131 -5.75 17.95 -22.09
CA PHE A 131 -4.60 17.43 -21.34
C PHE A 131 -3.28 17.97 -21.90
N GLN A 132 -2.30 18.19 -21.04
CA GLN A 132 -0.99 18.69 -21.45
C GLN A 132 -0.23 17.66 -22.31
N THR A 133 0.39 18.13 -23.39
CA THR A 133 1.27 17.35 -24.27
C THR A 133 2.53 16.91 -23.52
N GLY A 134 2.74 15.60 -23.34
CA GLY A 134 3.98 15.07 -22.75
C GLY A 134 3.84 13.86 -21.82
N GLN A 135 2.62 13.48 -21.42
CA GLN A 135 2.41 12.33 -20.55
C GLN A 135 2.66 10.99 -21.27
N GLU A 136 3.33 10.03 -20.60
CA GLU A 136 3.71 8.74 -21.18
C GLU A 136 2.51 7.98 -21.77
N ASN A 137 1.38 7.91 -21.05
CA ASN A 137 0.19 7.18 -21.52
C ASN A 137 -0.40 7.80 -22.80
N ILE A 138 -0.38 9.13 -22.93
CA ILE A 138 -0.82 9.83 -24.14
C ILE A 138 0.14 9.54 -25.30
N GLN A 139 1.44 9.48 -25.03
CA GLN A 139 2.43 9.09 -26.03
C GLN A 139 2.30 7.62 -26.44
N GLU A 140 2.03 6.70 -25.51
CA GLU A 140 1.76 5.29 -25.80
C GLU A 140 0.52 5.12 -26.71
N LEU A 141 -0.56 5.85 -26.41
CA LEU A 141 -1.74 5.90 -27.26
C LEU A 141 -1.42 6.39 -28.67
N ARG A 142 -0.70 7.51 -28.80
CA ARG A 142 -0.30 8.05 -30.10
C ARG A 142 0.59 7.08 -30.88
N ARG A 143 1.55 6.42 -30.22
CA ARG A 143 2.38 5.36 -30.82
C ARG A 143 1.54 4.20 -31.33
N THR A 144 0.58 3.75 -30.53
CA THR A 144 -0.29 2.62 -30.89
C THR A 144 -1.19 2.99 -32.07
N LEU A 145 -1.77 4.19 -32.07
CA LEU A 145 -2.56 4.72 -33.18
C LEU A 145 -1.73 4.81 -34.47
N GLN A 146 -0.52 5.34 -34.40
CA GLN A 146 0.37 5.44 -35.57
C GLN A 146 0.70 4.06 -36.12
N SER A 147 1.12 3.11 -35.27
CA SER A 147 1.41 1.73 -35.69
C SER A 147 0.19 1.05 -36.30
N ALA A 148 -1.00 1.21 -35.70
CA ALA A 148 -2.22 0.57 -36.17
C ALA A 148 -2.74 1.18 -37.48
N THR A 149 -2.61 2.50 -37.65
CA THR A 149 -2.90 3.20 -38.91
C THR A 149 -2.04 2.66 -40.05
N THR A 150 -0.75 2.45 -39.80
CA THR A 150 0.12 1.94 -40.86
C THR A 150 -0.07 0.44 -41.11
N ASP A 151 -0.41 -0.35 -40.09
CA ASP A 151 -0.84 -1.74 -40.28
C ASP A 151 -2.12 -1.83 -41.14
N LEU A 152 -3.09 -0.93 -40.91
CA LEU A 152 -4.31 -0.82 -41.71
C LEU A 152 -3.99 -0.48 -43.18
N ALA A 153 -3.12 0.50 -43.42
CA ALA A 153 -2.67 0.86 -44.76
C ALA A 153 -1.95 -0.28 -45.48
N ALA A 154 -1.14 -1.07 -44.77
CA ALA A 154 -0.49 -2.26 -45.35
C ALA A 154 -1.49 -3.38 -45.67
N ASN A 155 -2.57 -3.51 -44.88
CA ASN A 155 -3.55 -4.58 -45.05
C ASN A 155 -4.41 -4.44 -46.31
N ILE A 156 -4.57 -3.22 -46.84
CA ILE A 156 -5.37 -2.95 -48.04
C ILE A 156 -4.55 -3.02 -49.35
N GLN A 157 -3.23 -3.14 -49.29
CA GLN A 157 -2.40 -3.18 -50.50
C GLN A 157 -2.64 -4.47 -51.29
N LEU A 158 -2.83 -4.33 -52.60
CA LEU A 158 -2.98 -5.45 -53.53
C LEU A 158 -1.62 -6.03 -53.92
N CYS A 159 -1.60 -7.32 -54.27
CA CYS A 159 -0.41 -8.01 -54.75
C CYS A 159 0.05 -7.52 -56.13
N ALA A 160 -0.88 -7.29 -57.07
CA ALA A 160 -0.66 -6.76 -58.42
C ALA A 160 0.30 -7.57 -59.34
N THR A 161 0.89 -8.67 -58.88
CA THR A 161 1.67 -9.59 -59.72
C THR A 161 0.76 -10.36 -60.69
N LYS A 162 1.29 -10.88 -61.79
CA LYS A 162 0.48 -11.65 -62.75
C LYS A 162 -0.06 -12.94 -62.14
N CYS A 163 -1.33 -13.22 -62.41
CA CYS A 163 -2.03 -14.42 -61.96
C CYS A 163 -1.31 -15.69 -62.44
N ALA A 164 -1.42 -16.75 -61.64
CA ALA A 164 -0.82 -18.05 -61.94
C ALA A 164 -1.61 -18.83 -63.02
N SER A 165 -2.85 -18.42 -63.32
CA SER A 165 -3.77 -19.11 -64.23
C SER A 165 -4.12 -18.27 -65.47
N CYS A 166 -3.80 -16.97 -65.48
CA CYS A 166 -4.01 -16.06 -66.61
C CYS A 166 -3.09 -14.83 -66.50
N HIS A 167 -3.21 -13.86 -67.39
CA HIS A 167 -2.34 -12.67 -67.43
C HIS A 167 -2.95 -11.44 -66.75
N LEU A 168 -4.09 -11.59 -66.07
CA LEU A 168 -4.64 -10.56 -65.20
C LEU A 168 -3.80 -10.42 -63.92
N SER A 169 -3.82 -9.25 -63.32
CA SER A 169 -3.10 -8.95 -62.09
C SER A 169 -3.80 -9.56 -60.86
N CYS A 170 -3.00 -9.96 -59.87
CA CYS A 170 -3.46 -10.55 -58.63
C CYS A 170 -4.08 -9.47 -57.74
N VAL A 171 -5.28 -9.75 -57.23
CA VAL A 171 -6.09 -8.83 -56.41
C VAL A 171 -6.21 -9.30 -54.97
N GLN A 172 -5.44 -10.32 -54.59
CA GLN A 172 -5.26 -10.74 -53.21
C GLN A 172 -4.31 -9.78 -52.49
N SER A 173 -4.21 -9.91 -51.17
CA SER A 173 -3.40 -9.00 -50.37
C SER A 173 -1.92 -9.10 -50.70
N ARG A 174 -1.18 -7.99 -50.54
CA ARG A 174 0.27 -7.97 -50.78
C ARG A 174 0.97 -8.98 -49.86
N SER A 175 1.89 -9.75 -50.47
CA SER A 175 2.65 -10.82 -49.80
C SER A 175 1.78 -11.96 -49.24
N HIS A 176 0.63 -12.23 -49.86
CA HIS A 176 -0.19 -13.40 -49.54
C HIS A 176 0.58 -14.71 -49.75
N LYS A 177 0.10 -15.78 -49.11
CA LYS A 177 0.65 -17.13 -49.26
C LYS A 177 -0.19 -17.90 -50.26
N GLY A 178 0.44 -18.46 -51.28
CA GLY A 178 -0.21 -19.33 -52.27
C GLY A 178 0.06 -18.90 -53.70
N ARG A 179 -0.74 -19.44 -54.63
CA ARG A 179 -0.67 -19.07 -56.05
C ARG A 179 -1.38 -17.75 -56.26
N HIS A 180 -0.81 -16.87 -57.09
CA HIS A 180 -1.42 -15.59 -57.43
C HIS A 180 -2.75 -15.79 -58.16
N ASP A 181 -3.84 -15.30 -57.57
CA ASP A 181 -5.19 -15.39 -58.13
C ASP A 181 -5.74 -14.00 -58.47
N CYS A 182 -6.32 -13.87 -59.67
CA CYS A 182 -7.03 -12.66 -60.08
C CYS A 182 -8.50 -12.63 -59.62
N CYS A 183 -8.98 -13.71 -58.99
CA CYS A 183 -10.35 -13.91 -58.50
C CYS A 183 -11.41 -13.71 -59.59
N THR A 184 -11.12 -14.16 -60.82
CA THR A 184 -12.07 -14.16 -61.95
C THR A 184 -12.18 -15.56 -62.56
N SER A 185 -12.91 -15.71 -63.66
CA SER A 185 -13.01 -16.99 -64.39
C SER A 185 -11.72 -17.39 -65.13
N HIS A 186 -10.68 -16.55 -65.12
CA HIS A 186 -9.41 -16.71 -65.85
C HIS A 186 -9.53 -16.78 -67.39
N ARG A 187 -10.75 -16.71 -67.95
CA ARG A 187 -11.02 -16.78 -69.38
C ARG A 187 -11.12 -15.39 -69.99
N CYS A 188 -10.56 -15.21 -71.18
CA CYS A 188 -10.75 -13.99 -71.94
C CYS A 188 -12.24 -13.84 -72.29
N ILE A 189 -12.81 -12.67 -72.02
CA ILE A 189 -14.22 -12.39 -72.29
C ILE A 189 -14.43 -11.52 -73.54
N SER A 190 -13.34 -11.14 -74.21
CA SER A 190 -13.38 -10.39 -75.46
C SER A 190 -13.93 -11.24 -76.60
N THR A 191 -14.47 -10.58 -77.62
CA THR A 191 -14.97 -11.21 -78.84
C THR A 191 -13.85 -11.47 -79.83
N CYS A 192 -13.97 -12.52 -80.64
CA CYS A 192 -13.01 -12.84 -81.69
C CYS A 192 -12.89 -11.70 -82.72
N GLU A 193 -11.66 -11.31 -83.06
CA GLU A 193 -11.35 -10.27 -84.07
C GLU A 193 -11.35 -10.81 -85.51
N PHE A 194 -11.39 -12.13 -85.70
CA PHE A 194 -11.34 -12.78 -87.02
C PHE A 194 -12.72 -13.22 -87.55
N CYS A 195 -13.74 -13.22 -86.69
CA CYS A 195 -15.11 -13.56 -87.09
C CYS A 195 -15.92 -12.29 -87.40
N ASN A 196 -16.78 -12.35 -88.41
CA ASN A 196 -17.69 -11.26 -88.73
C ASN A 196 -18.80 -11.14 -87.67
N SER A 197 -19.39 -9.95 -87.55
CA SER A 197 -20.37 -9.55 -86.53
C SER A 197 -21.64 -10.42 -86.41
N ALA A 198 -21.93 -11.29 -87.39
CA ALA A 198 -23.04 -12.24 -87.33
C ALA A 198 -22.76 -13.49 -86.47
N GLU A 199 -21.49 -13.80 -86.17
CA GLU A 199 -21.05 -14.95 -85.37
C GLU A 199 -20.14 -14.49 -84.22
N LEU A 200 -20.68 -13.74 -83.26
CA LEU A 200 -19.96 -13.25 -82.07
C LEU A 200 -19.47 -14.41 -81.18
N LYS A 201 -18.41 -15.08 -81.62
CA LYS A 201 -17.70 -16.14 -80.89
C LYS A 201 -16.75 -15.49 -79.88
N GLY A 202 -16.80 -15.95 -78.63
CA GLY A 202 -15.90 -15.51 -77.59
C GLY A 202 -14.47 -15.98 -77.81
N CYS A 203 -13.50 -15.24 -77.28
CA CYS A 203 -12.11 -15.65 -77.27
C CYS A 203 -11.90 -16.88 -76.37
N THR A 204 -11.09 -17.84 -76.82
CA THR A 204 -10.78 -19.07 -76.04
C THR A 204 -9.46 -18.98 -75.26
N MET A 205 -8.73 -17.88 -75.40
CA MET A 205 -7.46 -17.64 -74.73
C MET A 205 -7.64 -17.25 -73.25
N LEU A 206 -6.53 -17.28 -72.50
CA LEU A 206 -6.49 -16.86 -71.10
C LEU A 206 -6.72 -15.34 -70.96
N ALA A 207 -7.41 -14.92 -69.90
CA ALA A 207 -7.68 -13.50 -69.66
C ALA A 207 -6.39 -12.66 -69.57
N GLY A 208 -6.41 -11.46 -70.16
CA GLY A 208 -5.27 -10.53 -70.16
C GLY A 208 -4.13 -10.90 -71.13
N HIS A 209 -4.33 -11.90 -72.00
CA HIS A 209 -3.32 -12.30 -72.99
C HIS A 209 -2.92 -11.13 -73.90
N SER A 210 -1.70 -11.18 -74.42
CA SER A 210 -1.23 -10.28 -75.48
C SER A 210 -1.74 -10.73 -76.85
N GLY A 211 -1.82 -9.78 -77.79
CA GLY A 211 -2.20 -10.06 -79.18
C GLY A 211 -3.72 -10.06 -79.40
N LYS A 212 -4.11 -10.45 -80.62
CA LYS A 212 -5.51 -10.41 -81.08
C LYS A 212 -6.38 -11.45 -80.40
N HIS A 213 -7.66 -11.13 -80.20
CA HIS A 213 -8.63 -12.05 -79.64
C HIS A 213 -9.11 -13.07 -80.68
N ILE A 214 -8.97 -14.38 -80.38
CA ILE A 214 -9.23 -15.48 -81.32
C ILE A 214 -10.16 -16.52 -80.67
N CYS A 215 -11.19 -16.99 -81.38
CA CYS A 215 -12.12 -18.01 -80.88
C CYS A 215 -11.59 -19.45 -81.02
N ALA A 216 -10.77 -19.74 -82.03
CA ALA A 216 -10.07 -21.02 -82.18
C ALA A 216 -8.79 -20.79 -83.01
N VAL A 217 -7.61 -21.05 -82.44
CA VAL A 217 -6.33 -20.78 -83.13
C VAL A 217 -6.23 -21.62 -84.39
N THR A 218 -6.52 -22.93 -84.32
CA THR A 218 -6.50 -23.85 -85.46
C THR A 218 -7.51 -23.53 -86.56
N ALA A 219 -8.56 -22.75 -86.26
CA ALA A 219 -9.54 -22.34 -87.27
C ALA A 219 -9.06 -21.13 -88.12
N HIS A 220 -8.07 -20.39 -87.64
CA HIS A 220 -7.63 -19.14 -88.26
C HIS A 220 -6.11 -19.09 -88.55
N LEU A 221 -5.30 -19.85 -87.82
CA LEU A 221 -3.83 -19.77 -87.76
C LEU A 221 -3.22 -21.18 -87.61
N CYS A 222 -1.89 -21.26 -87.60
CA CYS A 222 -1.11 -22.50 -87.63
C CYS A 222 -1.48 -23.52 -86.54
N GLY A 223 -1.60 -23.10 -85.28
CA GLY A 223 -2.06 -23.95 -84.17
C GLY A 223 -1.08 -25.00 -83.64
N GLU A 224 0.04 -25.26 -84.33
CA GLU A 224 1.09 -26.18 -83.85
C GLU A 224 1.74 -25.72 -82.53
N PRO A 225 2.26 -26.63 -81.68
CA PRO A 225 2.86 -26.28 -80.39
C PRO A 225 4.03 -25.31 -80.53
N CYS A 226 4.07 -24.30 -79.65
CA CYS A 226 5.17 -23.34 -79.64
C CYS A 226 6.48 -24.02 -79.21
N LYS A 227 7.59 -23.65 -79.85
CA LYS A 227 8.94 -24.10 -79.50
C LYS A 227 9.33 -23.84 -78.04
N LEU A 228 8.71 -22.85 -77.40
CA LEU A 228 8.99 -22.42 -76.03
C LEU A 228 7.86 -22.80 -75.05
N THR A 229 7.12 -23.88 -75.34
CA THR A 229 5.98 -24.34 -74.52
C THR A 229 6.33 -24.58 -73.05
N ASP A 230 7.57 -24.99 -72.74
CA ASP A 230 8.03 -25.22 -71.36
C ASP A 230 8.41 -23.93 -70.60
N LYS A 231 8.38 -22.76 -71.26
CA LYS A 231 8.75 -21.49 -70.65
C LYS A 231 7.54 -20.77 -70.07
N VAL A 232 7.76 -20.08 -68.95
CA VAL A 232 6.72 -19.33 -68.24
C VAL A 232 6.24 -18.17 -69.13
N GLY A 233 4.92 -18.08 -69.34
CA GLY A 233 4.29 -17.06 -70.18
C GLY A 233 3.96 -17.50 -71.61
N CYS A 234 4.29 -18.74 -72.00
CA CYS A 234 3.90 -19.28 -73.30
C CYS A 234 2.38 -19.39 -73.44
N LEU A 235 1.84 -19.03 -74.62
CA LEU A 235 0.43 -19.16 -74.99
C LEU A 235 0.14 -20.44 -75.80
N THR A 236 0.99 -21.46 -75.62
CA THR A 236 0.96 -22.82 -76.18
C THR A 236 0.88 -22.99 -77.70
N GLU A 237 -0.01 -22.32 -78.40
CA GLU A 237 -0.31 -22.56 -79.82
C GLU A 237 0.32 -21.49 -80.73
N CYS A 238 0.81 -21.89 -81.90
CA CYS A 238 1.42 -21.00 -82.89
C CYS A 238 0.39 -20.09 -83.56
N ILE A 239 0.63 -18.78 -83.56
CA ILE A 239 -0.24 -17.77 -84.18
C ILE A 239 0.24 -17.32 -85.56
N LYS A 240 1.22 -18.02 -86.16
CA LYS A 240 1.65 -17.76 -87.53
C LYS A 240 0.57 -18.20 -88.52
N MET A 241 0.65 -17.69 -89.75
CA MET A 241 -0.25 -18.11 -90.83
C MET A 241 -0.12 -19.63 -91.09
N VAL A 242 -1.23 -20.26 -91.46
CA VAL A 242 -1.25 -21.68 -91.84
C VAL A 242 -0.28 -21.92 -93.00
N GLY A 243 0.59 -22.92 -92.89
CA GLY A 243 1.56 -23.27 -93.93
C GLY A 243 2.79 -22.35 -94.02
N HIS A 244 3.14 -21.65 -92.94
CA HIS A 244 4.39 -20.89 -92.87
C HIS A 244 5.61 -21.82 -93.02
N ALA A 245 6.66 -21.35 -93.68
CA ALA A 245 7.79 -22.17 -94.16
C ALA A 245 8.92 -22.37 -93.14
N ASP A 246 8.82 -21.77 -91.95
CA ASP A 246 9.83 -21.93 -90.91
C ASP A 246 9.47 -23.07 -89.95
N ASP A 247 10.46 -23.81 -89.46
CA ASP A 247 10.26 -24.86 -88.45
C ASP A 247 10.04 -24.29 -87.03
N ASP A 248 10.04 -22.95 -86.88
CA ASP A 248 10.05 -22.25 -85.60
C ASP A 248 8.64 -21.76 -85.22
N HIS A 249 7.83 -22.67 -84.67
CA HIS A 249 6.49 -22.36 -84.17
C HIS A 249 6.51 -21.38 -82.98
N MET A 250 5.85 -20.23 -83.12
CA MET A 250 5.84 -19.15 -82.12
C MET A 250 4.41 -18.73 -81.74
N CYS A 251 4.11 -18.73 -80.45
CA CYS A 251 2.85 -18.23 -79.93
C CYS A 251 2.81 -16.69 -79.86
N SER A 252 1.67 -16.11 -79.46
CA SER A 252 1.49 -14.66 -79.36
C SER A 252 2.07 -14.03 -78.10
N ALA A 253 2.81 -14.79 -77.29
CA ALA A 253 3.48 -14.28 -76.10
C ALA A 253 4.60 -13.33 -76.51
N SER A 254 4.60 -12.11 -75.96
CA SER A 254 5.64 -11.12 -76.24
C SER A 254 7.00 -11.48 -75.65
N VAL A 255 7.02 -12.25 -74.55
CA VAL A 255 8.25 -12.69 -73.86
C VAL A 255 8.01 -14.05 -73.20
N HIS A 256 8.98 -14.97 -73.36
CA HIS A 256 9.05 -16.23 -72.63
C HIS A 256 10.06 -16.11 -71.50
N MET A 257 9.63 -16.30 -70.25
CA MET A 257 10.45 -16.01 -69.06
C MET A 257 11.30 -17.21 -68.63
N CYS A 258 12.44 -16.91 -67.99
CA CYS A 258 13.35 -17.90 -67.41
C CYS A 258 12.65 -18.89 -66.47
N GLY A 259 11.89 -18.39 -65.49
CA GLY A 259 11.10 -19.23 -64.58
C GLY A 259 11.83 -19.83 -63.38
N GLU A 260 13.16 -19.72 -63.30
CA GLU A 260 13.95 -20.16 -62.14
C GLU A 260 13.58 -19.38 -60.86
N PRO A 261 13.77 -19.92 -59.64
CA PRO A 261 13.41 -19.21 -58.42
C PRO A 261 14.22 -17.92 -58.18
N CYS A 262 13.59 -16.90 -57.59
CA CYS A 262 14.28 -15.66 -57.21
C CYS A 262 15.47 -15.94 -56.28
N GLU A 263 16.55 -15.16 -56.42
CA GLU A 263 17.76 -15.25 -55.60
C GLU A 263 17.45 -15.15 -54.09
N LEU A 264 16.40 -14.41 -53.70
CA LEU A 264 15.94 -14.27 -52.32
C LEU A 264 15.06 -15.42 -51.80
N LYS A 265 14.93 -16.55 -52.51
CA LYS A 265 14.11 -17.69 -52.07
C LYS A 265 14.58 -18.30 -50.74
N LYS A 266 15.87 -18.20 -50.41
CA LYS A 266 16.45 -18.76 -49.17
C LYS A 266 17.24 -17.70 -48.38
N MET A 267 16.72 -16.48 -48.30
CA MET A 267 17.35 -15.40 -47.57
C MET A 267 17.28 -15.65 -46.05
N LYS A 268 18.39 -15.38 -45.35
CA LYS A 268 18.45 -15.37 -43.88
C LYS A 268 18.63 -13.94 -43.40
N LEU A 269 17.79 -13.54 -42.45
CA LEU A 269 17.90 -12.25 -41.77
C LEU A 269 18.89 -12.35 -40.61
N THR A 270 19.35 -11.18 -40.14
CA THR A 270 20.31 -11.04 -39.03
C THR A 270 19.80 -11.60 -37.70
N ASP A 271 18.48 -11.60 -37.49
CA ASP A 271 17.81 -12.18 -36.32
C ASP A 271 17.68 -13.72 -36.37
N GLY A 272 18.22 -14.36 -37.42
CA GLY A 272 18.14 -15.80 -37.64
C GLY A 272 16.85 -16.28 -38.31
N SER A 273 15.87 -15.39 -38.53
CA SER A 273 14.66 -15.74 -39.26
C SER A 273 14.92 -15.89 -40.76
N SER A 274 14.26 -16.85 -41.40
CA SER A 274 14.36 -17.06 -42.84
C SER A 274 13.21 -16.36 -43.55
N LEU A 275 13.53 -15.54 -44.54
CA LEU A 275 12.56 -14.92 -45.41
C LEU A 275 12.70 -15.52 -46.81
N SER A 276 11.58 -15.92 -47.42
CA SER A 276 11.57 -16.57 -48.73
C SER A 276 10.78 -15.69 -49.70
N CYS A 277 11.46 -15.13 -50.70
CA CYS A 277 10.77 -14.53 -51.85
C CYS A 277 10.07 -15.64 -52.65
N PRO A 278 8.74 -15.58 -52.86
CA PRO A 278 8.01 -16.60 -53.63
C PRO A 278 8.16 -16.41 -55.15
N GLY A 279 8.77 -15.31 -55.60
CA GLY A 279 8.86 -14.95 -57.01
C GLY A 279 9.77 -15.87 -57.83
N THR A 280 9.52 -15.90 -59.14
CA THR A 280 10.36 -16.56 -60.14
C THR A 280 10.96 -15.54 -61.11
N CYS A 281 12.03 -15.93 -61.78
CA CYS A 281 12.83 -15.07 -62.65
C CYS A 281 12.03 -14.63 -63.87
N ARG A 282 12.04 -13.31 -64.09
CA ARG A 282 11.33 -12.61 -65.15
C ARG A 282 12.27 -12.11 -66.25
N ILE A 283 13.53 -12.53 -66.22
CA ILE A 283 14.44 -12.26 -67.32
C ILE A 283 14.03 -13.15 -68.52
N PRO A 284 13.98 -12.59 -69.75
CA PRO A 284 13.71 -13.37 -70.96
C PRO A 284 14.60 -14.61 -71.04
N SER A 285 14.01 -15.75 -71.37
CA SER A 285 14.68 -17.06 -71.37
C SER A 285 15.81 -17.19 -72.40
N ASP A 286 15.83 -16.34 -73.42
CA ASP A 286 16.87 -16.21 -74.44
C ASP A 286 18.08 -15.40 -73.97
N LYS A 287 17.98 -14.68 -72.83
CA LYS A 287 19.08 -13.91 -72.25
C LYS A 287 19.78 -14.69 -71.14
N LEU A 288 21.08 -14.91 -71.30
CA LEU A 288 21.96 -15.46 -70.25
C LEU A 288 22.07 -14.50 -69.06
N HIS A 289 21.88 -15.00 -67.84
CA HIS A 289 22.01 -14.23 -66.59
C HIS A 289 22.40 -15.15 -65.41
N GLY A 290 23.17 -14.61 -64.46
CA GLY A 290 23.67 -15.34 -63.28
C GLY A 290 22.95 -15.05 -61.96
N GLN A 291 22.01 -14.10 -61.95
CA GLN A 291 21.16 -13.78 -60.80
C GLN A 291 19.70 -13.79 -61.24
N HIS A 292 18.85 -14.46 -60.48
CA HIS A 292 17.44 -14.61 -60.84
C HIS A 292 16.57 -13.54 -60.17
N LEU A 293 16.04 -12.62 -60.98
CA LEU A 293 15.27 -11.45 -60.55
C LEU A 293 13.77 -11.64 -60.86
N CYS A 294 12.91 -11.51 -59.84
CA CYS A 294 11.46 -11.49 -60.01
C CYS A 294 10.93 -10.07 -60.27
N ASP A 295 9.61 -9.93 -60.48
CA ASP A 295 8.96 -8.63 -60.73
C ASP A 295 8.97 -7.67 -59.52
N GLU A 296 9.32 -8.17 -58.33
CA GLU A 296 9.32 -7.34 -57.13
C GLU A 296 10.49 -6.35 -57.14
N ARG A 297 10.17 -5.07 -57.03
CA ARG A 297 11.14 -3.97 -57.07
C ARG A 297 11.65 -3.54 -55.70
N ARG A 298 11.18 -4.17 -54.62
CA ARG A 298 11.50 -3.75 -53.25
C ARG A 298 11.81 -4.95 -52.38
N CYS A 299 12.66 -4.74 -51.38
CA CYS A 299 13.00 -5.79 -50.45
C CYS A 299 11.75 -6.27 -49.67
N PRO A 300 11.52 -7.59 -49.59
CA PRO A 300 10.39 -8.17 -48.86
C PRO A 300 10.62 -8.23 -47.33
N ALA A 301 11.80 -7.86 -46.84
CA ALA A 301 12.11 -7.82 -45.41
C ALA A 301 11.34 -6.70 -44.68
N LYS A 302 11.08 -6.94 -43.40
CA LYS A 302 10.50 -5.94 -42.50
C LYS A 302 11.60 -5.04 -41.93
N CYS A 303 11.22 -3.82 -41.59
CA CYS A 303 12.05 -2.86 -40.89
C CYS A 303 12.52 -3.47 -39.56
N GLU A 304 13.75 -3.19 -39.16
CA GLU A 304 14.29 -3.66 -37.88
C GLU A 304 13.69 -2.90 -36.69
N LEU A 305 13.21 -1.69 -36.92
CA LEU A 305 12.65 -0.80 -35.88
C LEU A 305 11.12 -0.81 -35.82
N CYS A 306 10.43 -1.31 -36.85
CA CYS A 306 8.97 -1.37 -36.92
C CYS A 306 8.48 -2.50 -37.82
N LYS A 307 7.18 -2.61 -38.05
CA LYS A 307 6.62 -3.72 -38.85
C LYS A 307 6.51 -3.43 -40.35
N HIS A 308 6.94 -2.24 -40.81
CA HIS A 308 6.87 -1.86 -42.24
C HIS A 308 7.85 -2.63 -43.10
N LEU A 309 7.57 -2.71 -44.40
CA LEU A 309 8.52 -3.26 -45.37
C LEU A 309 9.70 -2.29 -45.56
N CYS A 310 10.85 -2.87 -45.87
CA CYS A 310 12.05 -2.12 -46.18
C CYS A 310 11.82 -1.21 -47.41
N SER A 311 12.36 0.02 -47.34
CA SER A 311 12.23 1.01 -48.41
C SER A 311 13.31 0.91 -49.48
N ALA A 312 14.28 0.00 -49.33
CA ALA A 312 15.33 -0.24 -50.30
C ALA A 312 14.73 -0.58 -51.68
N GLN A 313 15.18 0.17 -52.69
CA GLN A 313 14.77 0.01 -54.09
C GLN A 313 15.48 -1.16 -54.77
N ASP A 314 16.61 -1.61 -54.22
CA ASP A 314 17.21 -2.85 -54.65
C ASP A 314 16.53 -4.02 -53.93
N HIS A 315 15.83 -4.85 -54.70
CA HIS A 315 15.19 -6.06 -54.19
C HIS A 315 16.23 -6.99 -53.55
N LEU A 316 17.44 -7.09 -54.11
CA LEU A 316 18.47 -8.04 -53.73
C LEU A 316 19.44 -7.53 -52.65
N HIS A 317 19.28 -6.31 -52.14
CA HIS A 317 20.21 -5.71 -51.17
C HIS A 317 20.38 -6.57 -49.89
N GLY A 318 19.37 -7.39 -49.58
CA GLY A 318 19.41 -8.32 -48.46
C GLY A 318 20.48 -9.41 -48.57
N LEU A 319 21.07 -9.62 -49.76
CA LEU A 319 22.19 -10.53 -49.96
C LEU A 319 23.54 -9.94 -49.50
N GLU A 320 23.59 -8.63 -49.26
CA GLU A 320 24.78 -7.95 -48.76
C GLU A 320 25.05 -8.32 -47.29
N SER A 321 26.32 -8.50 -46.93
CA SER A 321 26.70 -8.81 -45.55
C SER A 321 26.38 -7.63 -44.63
N GLY A 322 25.57 -7.86 -43.60
CA GLY A 322 25.15 -6.81 -42.66
C GLY A 322 24.09 -5.85 -43.21
N ALA A 323 23.34 -6.26 -44.23
CA ALA A 323 22.23 -5.48 -44.77
C ALA A 323 21.25 -5.04 -43.65
N VAL A 324 21.03 -3.73 -43.55
CA VAL A 324 20.08 -3.15 -42.60
C VAL A 324 18.76 -2.88 -43.31
N HIS A 325 17.67 -3.36 -42.73
CA HIS A 325 16.34 -3.19 -43.29
C HIS A 325 15.61 -2.05 -42.58
N LEU A 326 15.49 -0.89 -43.23
CA LEU A 326 14.74 0.27 -42.70
C LEU A 326 13.62 0.67 -43.66
N CYS A 327 12.51 1.21 -43.13
CA CYS A 327 11.38 1.68 -43.93
C CYS A 327 11.52 3.14 -44.41
N GLY A 328 12.61 3.82 -44.03
CA GLY A 328 12.87 5.22 -44.41
C GLY A 328 11.98 6.25 -43.70
N GLN A 329 11.32 5.87 -42.60
CA GLN A 329 10.57 6.78 -41.73
C GLN A 329 11.30 7.03 -40.41
N GLU A 330 10.90 8.07 -39.70
CA GLU A 330 11.36 8.35 -38.32
C GLU A 330 10.79 7.31 -37.35
N HIS A 331 11.55 6.94 -36.32
CA HIS A 331 11.13 5.94 -35.32
C HIS A 331 11.29 6.47 -33.89
N THR A 332 10.50 5.95 -32.95
CA THR A 332 10.70 6.23 -31.53
C THR A 332 11.78 5.34 -30.94
N CYS A 333 12.65 5.91 -30.11
CA CYS A 333 13.67 5.13 -29.40
C CYS A 333 13.04 4.21 -28.33
N ALA A 334 13.40 2.93 -28.33
CA ALA A 334 12.93 1.94 -27.35
C ALA A 334 13.77 1.91 -26.05
N ALA A 335 14.92 2.59 -26.03
CA ALA A 335 15.80 2.63 -24.86
C ALA A 335 15.17 3.40 -23.70
N LEU A 336 15.56 3.07 -22.46
CA LEU A 336 15.18 3.82 -21.27
C LEU A 336 16.07 5.04 -21.08
N CYS A 337 15.56 6.05 -20.35
CA CYS A 337 16.34 7.21 -19.93
C CYS A 337 17.68 6.75 -19.33
N ALA A 338 18.79 7.38 -19.73
CA ALA A 338 20.13 7.04 -19.28
C ALA A 338 20.60 7.87 -18.07
N ALA A 339 19.93 8.98 -17.76
CA ALA A 339 20.28 9.85 -16.63
C ALA A 339 20.14 9.13 -15.27
N GLN A 340 20.87 9.56 -14.25
CA GLN A 340 20.73 9.00 -12.89
C GLN A 340 19.41 9.43 -12.23
N GLY A 341 19.02 8.74 -11.16
CA GLY A 341 17.77 9.03 -10.45
C GLY A 341 16.54 8.36 -11.05
N ILE A 342 15.40 8.69 -10.46
CA ILE A 342 14.10 8.10 -10.80
C ILE A 342 13.34 9.06 -11.71
N CYS A 343 12.85 8.59 -12.85
CA CYS A 343 12.12 9.45 -13.78
C CYS A 343 10.68 9.70 -13.28
N GLU A 344 10.04 8.67 -12.73
CA GLU A 344 8.68 8.74 -12.20
C GLU A 344 8.56 7.86 -10.95
N ILE A 345 7.89 8.39 -9.93
CA ILE A 345 7.45 7.62 -8.75
C ILE A 345 5.97 7.31 -8.92
N ALA A 346 5.64 6.07 -9.28
CA ALA A 346 4.26 5.62 -9.38
C ALA A 346 3.77 5.15 -8.01
N THR A 347 2.74 5.81 -7.48
CA THR A 347 2.05 5.36 -6.25
C THR A 347 0.77 4.64 -6.65
N ALA A 348 0.64 3.36 -6.29
CA ALA A 348 -0.55 2.58 -6.53
C ALA A 348 -0.87 1.72 -5.31
N PRO A 349 -2.16 1.44 -5.03
CA PRO A 349 -2.52 0.42 -4.06
C PRO A 349 -1.92 -0.92 -4.53
N GLN A 350 -1.08 -1.53 -3.69
CA GLN A 350 -0.53 -2.85 -3.94
C GLN A 350 -1.63 -3.92 -3.83
N SER A 351 -2.57 -3.72 -2.90
CA SER A 351 -3.80 -4.49 -2.77
C SER A 351 -4.87 -3.61 -2.13
N ILE A 352 -6.10 -3.67 -2.65
CA ILE A 352 -7.25 -2.95 -2.10
C ILE A 352 -7.78 -3.67 -0.84
N GLU A 353 -7.61 -5.01 -0.77
CA GLU A 353 -8.03 -5.90 0.33
C GLU A 353 -6.83 -6.73 0.81
N ALA A 354 -5.84 -6.10 1.46
CA ALA A 354 -4.81 -6.85 2.16
C ALA A 354 -5.33 -7.30 3.54
N THR A 355 -5.08 -8.55 3.93
CA THR A 355 -5.43 -9.04 5.26
C THR A 355 -4.24 -8.88 6.22
N PHE A 356 -4.47 -8.20 7.34
CA PHE A 356 -3.58 -8.23 8.49
C PHE A 356 -3.98 -9.40 9.38
N THR A 357 -2.99 -10.19 9.82
CA THR A 357 -3.16 -11.24 10.83
C THR A 357 -2.11 -11.03 11.91
N GLY A 358 -2.53 -10.40 13.00
CA GLY A 358 -1.72 -10.24 14.21
C GLY A 358 -2.03 -11.33 15.23
N LYS A 359 -1.38 -11.24 16.39
CA LYS A 359 -1.58 -12.23 17.47
C LYS A 359 -3.00 -12.27 18.03
N HIS A 360 -3.67 -11.13 18.12
CA HIS A 360 -4.98 -11.00 18.78
C HIS A 360 -6.14 -10.70 17.83
N GLU A 361 -5.85 -10.23 16.61
CA GLU A 361 -6.87 -9.72 15.70
C GLU A 361 -6.48 -9.95 14.24
N THR A 362 -7.49 -10.07 13.38
CA THR A 362 -7.34 -10.17 11.92
C THR A 362 -8.36 -9.25 11.25
N PHE A 363 -7.91 -8.42 10.32
CA PHE A 363 -8.78 -7.46 9.61
C PHE A 363 -8.21 -7.09 8.24
N GLU A 364 -9.05 -6.50 7.38
CA GLU A 364 -8.65 -6.04 6.05
C GLU A 364 -8.26 -4.56 6.04
N TYR A 365 -7.31 -4.22 5.16
CA TYR A 365 -6.82 -2.87 4.94
C TYR A 365 -6.31 -2.68 3.50
N THR A 366 -6.27 -1.44 3.02
CA THR A 366 -5.66 -1.11 1.74
C THR A 366 -4.17 -0.87 1.93
N LYS A 367 -3.35 -1.63 1.20
CA LYS A 367 -1.88 -1.50 1.24
C LYS A 367 -1.41 -0.62 0.10
N TYR A 368 -0.68 0.45 0.41
CA TYR A 368 -0.09 1.33 -0.60
C TYR A 368 1.40 1.05 -0.78
N SER A 369 1.90 1.20 -2.01
CA SER A 369 3.33 1.06 -2.31
C SER A 369 3.76 2.04 -3.40
N GLN A 370 5.05 2.32 -3.46
CA GLN A 370 5.67 3.10 -4.54
C GLN A 370 6.61 2.24 -5.37
N ALA A 371 6.54 2.43 -6.68
CA ALA A 371 7.47 1.88 -7.64
C ALA A 371 8.22 3.01 -8.36
N ALA A 372 9.55 2.92 -8.37
CA ALA A 372 10.38 3.78 -9.21
C ALA A 372 10.35 3.27 -10.65
N LYS A 373 10.11 4.18 -11.61
CA LYS A 373 10.13 3.88 -13.04
C LYS A 373 11.20 4.69 -13.76
N ARG A 374 11.76 4.05 -14.78
CA ARG A 374 12.62 4.66 -15.79
C ARG A 374 11.78 4.83 -17.05
N LEU A 375 11.59 6.07 -17.49
CA LEU A 375 10.78 6.37 -18.66
C LEU A 375 11.55 6.10 -19.96
N LYS A 376 10.83 5.77 -21.03
CA LYS A 376 11.41 5.57 -22.38
C LYS A 376 12.00 6.88 -22.92
N CYS A 377 13.00 6.75 -23.77
CA CYS A 377 13.60 7.89 -24.46
C CYS A 377 12.60 8.55 -25.41
N ILE A 378 12.52 9.89 -25.40
CA ILE A 378 11.65 10.67 -26.29
C ILE A 378 12.35 11.09 -27.59
N LYS A 379 13.68 10.94 -27.66
CA LYS A 379 14.44 11.35 -28.85
C LYS A 379 14.10 10.46 -30.04
N PRO A 380 13.70 11.03 -31.19
CA PRO A 380 13.42 10.24 -32.39
C PRO A 380 14.71 9.71 -33.01
N ILE A 381 14.61 8.55 -33.64
CA ILE A 381 15.63 7.96 -34.51
C ILE A 381 15.35 8.46 -35.92
N SER A 382 16.30 9.16 -36.51
CA SER A 382 16.15 9.77 -37.83
C SER A 382 15.95 8.73 -38.94
N PRO A 383 15.25 9.08 -40.04
CA PRO A 383 15.09 8.19 -41.18
C PRO A 383 16.42 7.64 -41.69
N GLY A 384 16.52 6.32 -41.84
CA GLY A 384 17.73 5.65 -42.31
C GLY A 384 18.76 5.33 -41.22
N GLU A 385 18.51 5.71 -39.97
CA GLU A 385 19.34 5.33 -38.83
C GLU A 385 18.67 4.23 -37.98
N THR A 386 19.48 3.44 -37.26
CA THR A 386 19.00 2.41 -36.31
C THR A 386 18.93 2.93 -34.87
N GLN A 387 19.60 4.05 -34.58
CA GLN A 387 19.65 4.71 -33.28
C GLN A 387 19.90 6.20 -33.45
N HIS A 388 19.43 7.03 -32.53
CA HIS A 388 19.77 8.46 -32.50
C HIS A 388 21.12 8.69 -31.81
N SER A 389 21.73 9.85 -32.04
CA SER A 389 22.97 10.24 -31.37
C SER A 389 22.74 10.80 -29.95
N GLY A 390 23.76 10.69 -29.09
CA GLY A 390 23.76 11.23 -27.73
C GLY A 390 22.98 10.40 -26.69
N ALA A 391 23.01 10.84 -25.43
CA ALA A 391 22.40 10.11 -24.32
C ALA A 391 20.87 10.04 -24.42
N HIS A 392 20.29 8.90 -24.01
CA HIS A 392 18.85 8.71 -23.96
C HIS A 392 18.20 9.55 -22.84
N SER A 393 17.14 10.28 -23.19
CA SER A 393 16.43 11.17 -22.26
C SER A 393 14.93 11.05 -22.46
N HIS A 394 14.17 11.11 -21.37
CA HIS A 394 12.71 11.09 -21.39
C HIS A 394 12.07 12.49 -21.53
N SER A 395 12.88 13.56 -21.52
CA SER A 395 12.46 14.93 -21.84
C SER A 395 13.43 15.56 -22.87
N MET A 396 12.92 16.54 -23.61
CA MET A 396 13.72 17.40 -24.50
C MET A 396 14.45 18.52 -23.73
N ASP A 397 14.15 18.70 -22.44
CA ASP A 397 14.82 19.67 -21.58
C ASP A 397 16.32 19.35 -21.43
N LYS A 398 17.14 20.39 -21.30
CA LYS A 398 18.59 20.23 -21.07
C LYS A 398 18.90 19.54 -19.73
N GLN A 399 18.04 19.73 -18.74
CA GLN A 399 18.14 19.09 -17.42
C GLN A 399 16.77 18.52 -17.03
N PRO A 400 16.45 17.30 -17.49
CA PRO A 400 15.23 16.61 -17.09
C PRO A 400 15.20 16.40 -15.57
N PHE A 401 14.05 16.69 -14.96
CA PHE A 401 13.82 16.43 -13.55
C PHE A 401 13.89 14.92 -13.28
N HIS A 402 14.61 14.55 -12.22
CA HIS A 402 14.67 13.18 -11.71
C HIS A 402 14.54 13.25 -10.19
N PHE A 403 13.84 12.29 -9.58
CA PHE A 403 13.71 12.20 -8.13
C PHE A 403 14.95 11.59 -7.49
N CYS A 404 15.19 11.96 -6.24
CA CYS A 404 16.19 11.37 -5.37
C CYS A 404 15.90 9.87 -5.10
N GLU A 405 16.95 9.06 -4.99
CA GLU A 405 16.84 7.61 -4.84
C GLU A 405 16.69 7.15 -3.38
N ASN A 406 16.83 8.06 -2.41
CA ASN A 406 16.74 7.73 -1.00
C ASN A 406 15.30 7.38 -0.60
N LYS A 407 15.17 6.47 0.37
CA LYS A 407 13.88 5.94 0.84
C LYS A 407 13.72 6.15 2.34
N CYS A 408 12.49 6.40 2.77
CA CYS A 408 12.15 6.34 4.19
C CYS A 408 12.29 4.90 4.68
N GLU A 409 13.04 4.68 5.76
CA GLU A 409 13.33 3.33 6.28
C GLU A 409 12.07 2.60 6.79
N ASN A 410 11.04 3.34 7.20
CA ASN A 410 9.84 2.77 7.79
C ASN A 410 8.81 2.33 6.74
N CYS A 411 8.45 3.21 5.81
CA CYS A 411 7.45 2.92 4.78
C CYS A 411 8.06 2.55 3.42
N GLY A 412 9.35 2.76 3.20
CA GLY A 412 10.04 2.45 1.95
C GLY A 412 9.76 3.41 0.79
N TYR A 413 9.07 4.52 1.04
CA TYR A 413 8.69 5.50 0.01
C TYR A 413 9.89 6.36 -0.38
N PHE A 414 9.93 6.72 -1.65
CA PHE A 414 11.04 7.48 -2.23
C PHE A 414 10.96 8.95 -1.89
N CYS A 415 12.13 9.59 -1.78
CA CYS A 415 12.24 11.03 -1.67
C CYS A 415 11.66 11.71 -2.92
N THR A 416 10.80 12.70 -2.74
CA THR A 416 10.13 13.44 -3.82
C THR A 416 10.90 14.69 -4.26
N LEU A 417 12.03 14.98 -3.63
CA LEU A 417 12.93 16.07 -4.01
C LEU A 417 13.79 15.72 -5.24
N PRO A 418 14.34 16.72 -5.95
CA PRO A 418 15.24 16.50 -7.08
C PRO A 418 16.45 15.63 -6.71
N LEU A 419 16.97 14.88 -7.67
CA LEU A 419 18.24 14.17 -7.53
C LEU A 419 19.36 15.16 -7.16
N GLY A 420 20.13 14.84 -6.12
CA GLY A 420 21.24 15.68 -5.66
C GLY A 420 20.82 16.98 -4.95
N HIS A 421 19.57 17.05 -4.46
CA HIS A 421 19.08 18.20 -3.69
C HIS A 421 19.98 18.52 -2.48
N SER A 422 20.11 19.82 -2.14
CA SER A 422 21.02 20.29 -1.08
C SER A 422 20.40 20.33 0.32
N GLN A 423 19.09 20.10 0.44
CA GLN A 423 18.39 20.03 1.72
C GLN A 423 18.97 18.90 2.57
N MET A 424 19.16 19.17 3.87
CA MET A 424 19.68 18.17 4.82
C MET A 424 18.71 17.00 5.05
N LEU A 425 17.41 17.25 4.95
CA LEU A 425 16.37 16.24 5.16
C LEU A 425 15.69 15.89 3.84
N HIS A 426 15.40 14.62 3.66
CA HIS A 426 14.56 14.12 2.56
C HIS A 426 13.07 14.42 2.83
N ASP A 427 12.29 14.52 1.76
CA ASP A 427 10.84 14.76 1.85
C ASP A 427 10.10 13.67 1.05
N THR A 428 8.97 13.19 1.53
CA THR A 428 8.16 12.17 0.86
C THR A 428 6.71 12.25 1.32
N SER A 429 5.79 11.67 0.54
CA SER A 429 4.37 11.60 0.91
C SER A 429 4.08 10.62 2.04
N HIS A 430 5.03 9.73 2.34
CA HIS A 430 4.91 8.64 3.32
C HIS A 430 3.76 7.66 3.01
N GLY A 431 3.78 6.48 3.63
CA GLY A 431 2.77 5.46 3.37
C GLY A 431 2.77 4.31 4.37
N SER A 432 2.27 3.16 3.93
CA SER A 432 2.17 1.94 4.73
C SER A 432 3.53 1.53 5.29
N MET A 433 3.62 1.31 6.61
CA MET A 433 4.89 1.03 7.32
C MET A 433 5.31 -0.44 7.21
N SER A 434 5.31 -0.97 5.97
CA SER A 434 5.54 -2.39 5.69
C SER A 434 6.95 -2.90 6.01
N GLN A 435 7.89 -2.04 6.38
CA GLN A 435 9.24 -2.43 6.80
C GLN A 435 9.40 -2.46 8.32
N THR A 436 8.31 -2.26 9.06
CA THR A 436 8.32 -2.14 10.52
C THR A 436 7.53 -3.25 11.22
N ARG A 437 7.85 -3.45 12.50
CA ARG A 437 7.19 -4.38 13.42
C ARG A 437 6.82 -3.63 14.70
N TRP A 438 5.75 -4.02 15.36
CA TRP A 438 5.41 -3.44 16.66
C TRP A 438 6.40 -3.87 17.75
N ALA A 439 6.87 -2.90 18.53
CA ALA A 439 7.58 -3.12 19.79
C ALA A 439 6.68 -2.59 20.92
N VAL A 440 6.20 -3.47 21.80
CA VAL A 440 5.27 -3.11 22.88
C VAL A 440 5.95 -3.30 24.23
N GLU A 441 5.83 -2.30 25.11
CA GLU A 441 6.36 -2.34 26.48
C GLU A 441 5.59 -3.33 27.35
N GLY A 442 6.32 -4.20 28.05
CA GLY A 442 5.79 -5.20 28.97
C GLY A 442 6.16 -6.64 28.60
N PRO A 443 5.54 -7.65 29.22
CA PRO A 443 5.65 -9.06 28.82
C PRO A 443 5.28 -9.27 27.34
N VAL A 444 5.71 -10.38 26.74
CA VAL A 444 5.49 -10.69 25.31
C VAL A 444 4.00 -10.73 24.91
N ASP A 445 3.10 -10.98 25.87
CA ASP A 445 1.65 -11.00 25.66
C ASP A 445 0.98 -9.64 25.90
N SER A 446 1.76 -8.57 26.09
CA SER A 446 1.22 -7.22 26.22
C SER A 446 0.53 -6.79 24.94
N THR A 447 -0.56 -6.04 25.12
CA THR A 447 -1.38 -5.52 24.03
C THR A 447 -1.38 -4.01 24.05
N LEU A 448 -1.22 -3.41 22.88
CA LEU A 448 -1.43 -2.00 22.62
C LEU A 448 -2.73 -1.85 21.83
N GLU A 449 -3.67 -1.09 22.37
CA GLU A 449 -4.90 -0.76 21.67
C GLU A 449 -4.77 0.60 20.97
N LEU A 450 -5.06 0.64 19.68
CA LEU A 450 -5.00 1.84 18.85
C LEU A 450 -6.20 1.84 17.90
N GLU A 451 -7.01 2.89 17.97
CA GLU A 451 -8.24 3.04 17.15
C GLU A 451 -9.21 1.83 17.24
N GLY A 452 -9.27 1.20 18.42
CA GLY A 452 -10.13 0.03 18.69
C GLY A 452 -9.56 -1.30 18.20
N ARG A 453 -8.32 -1.32 17.68
CA ARG A 453 -7.60 -2.52 17.24
C ARG A 453 -6.47 -2.86 18.19
N LYS A 454 -6.19 -4.16 18.38
CA LYS A 454 -5.17 -4.64 19.31
C LYS A 454 -3.93 -5.16 18.59
N PHE A 455 -2.77 -4.65 19.00
CA PHE A 455 -1.46 -5.01 18.47
C PHE A 455 -0.57 -5.56 19.58
N SER A 456 0.27 -6.53 19.24
CA SER A 456 1.29 -7.09 20.12
C SER A 456 2.69 -6.93 19.56
N SER A 457 3.69 -7.15 20.41
CA SER A 457 5.08 -7.19 19.98
C SER A 457 5.27 -8.17 18.81
N ASN A 458 6.02 -7.73 17.80
CA ASN A 458 6.32 -8.41 16.53
C ASN A 458 5.16 -8.48 15.50
N ASP A 459 3.99 -7.92 15.78
CA ASP A 459 2.95 -7.76 14.76
C ASP A 459 3.44 -6.85 13.62
N ASP A 460 2.91 -7.09 12.41
CA ASP A 460 3.30 -6.36 11.21
C ASP A 460 2.83 -4.90 11.23
N GLY A 461 3.71 -3.97 10.86
CA GLY A 461 3.41 -2.53 10.83
C GLY A 461 2.72 -2.04 9.56
N ALA A 462 2.60 -2.87 8.50
CA ALA A 462 2.03 -2.47 7.22
C ALA A 462 0.64 -1.82 7.26
N PRO A 463 -0.30 -2.21 8.15
CA PRO A 463 -1.60 -1.55 8.25
C PRO A 463 -1.53 -0.08 8.69
N MET A 464 -0.43 0.30 9.32
CA MET A 464 -0.24 1.64 9.85
C MET A 464 0.40 2.55 8.79
N MET A 465 -0.05 3.81 8.76
CA MET A 465 0.46 4.82 7.84
C MET A 465 1.47 5.71 8.57
N CYS A 466 2.67 5.85 8.00
CA CYS A 466 3.80 6.57 8.62
C CYS A 466 3.52 8.05 8.92
N ASN A 467 2.59 8.66 8.18
CA ASN A 467 2.15 10.04 8.38
C ASN A 467 0.91 10.19 9.29
N LEU A 468 0.35 9.09 9.82
CA LEU A 468 -0.86 9.13 10.66
C LEU A 468 -0.68 8.45 12.02
N VAL A 469 0.15 7.41 12.11
CA VAL A 469 0.27 6.60 13.34
C VAL A 469 0.61 7.41 14.59
N CYS A 470 1.54 8.37 14.52
CA CYS A 470 1.90 9.20 15.68
C CYS A 470 0.74 10.08 16.14
N GLN A 471 -0.12 10.52 15.22
CA GLN A 471 -1.32 11.29 15.56
C GLN A 471 -2.34 10.43 16.29
N SER A 472 -2.60 9.21 15.80
CA SER A 472 -3.46 8.23 16.47
C SER A 472 -2.96 7.88 17.87
N MET A 473 -1.63 7.82 18.04
CA MET A 473 -1.02 7.60 19.34
C MET A 473 -1.08 8.85 20.24
N GLY A 474 -1.05 10.07 19.70
CA GLY A 474 -0.97 11.29 20.50
C GLY A 474 0.38 11.37 21.23
N ARG A 475 0.39 11.50 22.56
CA ARG A 475 1.64 11.52 23.34
C ARG A 475 2.28 10.14 23.34
N HIS A 476 3.51 10.04 22.85
CA HIS A 476 4.17 8.76 22.62
C HIS A 476 5.69 8.91 22.60
N VAL A 477 6.36 7.75 22.61
CA VAL A 477 7.79 7.61 22.42
C VAL A 477 8.04 6.67 21.24
N HIS A 478 9.16 6.85 20.56
CA HIS A 478 9.64 5.87 19.58
C HIS A 478 10.62 4.91 20.24
N VAL A 479 10.77 3.73 19.66
CA VAL A 479 11.79 2.76 20.06
C VAL A 479 12.86 2.73 18.97
N GLU A 480 14.12 2.85 19.37
CA GLU A 480 15.27 2.69 18.48
C GLU A 480 16.33 1.80 19.14
N TYR A 481 17.26 1.26 18.34
CA TYR A 481 18.45 0.62 18.90
C TYR A 481 19.27 1.62 19.73
N CYS A 482 19.76 1.13 20.86
CA CYS A 482 20.62 1.93 21.72
C CYS A 482 21.93 2.24 20.99
N ARG A 483 22.27 3.54 20.86
CA ARG A 483 23.49 4.02 20.19
C ARG A 483 24.63 4.33 21.17
N ALA A 484 24.45 4.07 22.47
CA ALA A 484 25.46 4.34 23.48
C ALA A 484 26.65 3.37 23.37
N VAL A 485 27.87 3.89 23.55
CA VAL A 485 29.09 3.07 23.59
C VAL A 485 29.11 2.28 24.90
N SER A 486 29.55 1.02 24.86
CA SER A 486 29.64 0.12 26.02
C SER A 486 30.27 0.80 27.24
N GLY A 487 29.50 0.97 28.32
CA GLY A 487 29.94 1.58 29.59
C GLY A 487 29.49 3.03 29.82
N SER A 488 28.79 3.67 28.88
CA SER A 488 28.23 5.02 29.03
C SER A 488 26.76 5.01 29.47
N SER A 489 26.33 6.04 30.21
CA SER A 489 24.92 6.20 30.63
C SER A 489 24.05 6.67 29.47
N CYS A 490 23.05 5.87 29.10
CA CYS A 490 22.08 6.11 28.02
C CYS A 490 20.84 6.91 28.48
N VAL A 491 21.05 7.90 29.36
CA VAL A 491 19.96 8.73 29.91
C VAL A 491 20.20 10.19 29.56
N GLY A 492 19.23 10.83 28.91
CA GLY A 492 19.27 12.24 28.55
C GLY A 492 17.88 12.81 28.32
N SER A 493 17.79 14.10 27.99
CA SER A 493 16.51 14.80 27.81
C SER A 493 15.67 14.28 26.63
N ALA A 494 16.28 13.54 25.70
CA ALA A 494 15.62 13.00 24.51
C ALA A 494 15.65 11.46 24.42
N VAL A 495 16.30 10.79 25.39
CA VAL A 495 16.57 9.35 25.35
C VAL A 495 16.43 8.75 26.74
N GLN A 496 15.68 7.65 26.85
CA GLN A 496 15.55 6.86 28.06
C GLN A 496 15.81 5.37 27.75
N HIS A 497 16.85 4.80 28.36
CA HIS A 497 17.21 3.40 28.13
C HIS A 497 16.12 2.41 28.56
N ILE A 498 15.91 1.35 27.77
CA ILE A 498 14.99 0.26 28.07
C ILE A 498 15.80 -0.90 28.70
N PRO A 499 15.66 -1.16 30.02
CA PRO A 499 16.44 -2.21 30.68
C PRO A 499 15.92 -3.62 30.38
N SER A 500 14.66 -3.74 29.92
CA SER A 500 14.03 -5.01 29.61
C SER A 500 14.39 -5.52 28.21
N ARG A 501 14.36 -6.84 28.04
CA ARG A 501 14.60 -7.53 26.77
C ARG A 501 13.39 -7.38 25.84
N MET A 502 13.23 -6.20 25.24
CA MET A 502 12.09 -5.86 24.37
C MET A 502 12.21 -6.50 22.99
N VAL A 503 11.12 -7.12 22.53
CA VAL A 503 10.93 -7.70 21.18
C VAL A 503 10.45 -6.59 20.23
N PRO A 504 10.85 -6.59 18.93
CA PRO A 504 11.70 -7.56 18.22
C PRO A 504 13.18 -7.48 18.63
N GLU A 505 13.94 -8.56 18.41
CA GLU A 505 15.38 -8.68 18.75
C GLU A 505 15.73 -8.39 20.24
N PRO A 506 15.32 -9.25 21.18
CA PRO A 506 15.48 -9.01 22.62
C PRO A 506 16.94 -8.87 23.12
N ASP A 507 17.91 -9.41 22.38
CA ASP A 507 19.33 -9.36 22.74
C ASP A 507 20.02 -8.04 22.34
N ARG A 508 19.41 -7.27 21.44
CA ARG A 508 19.92 -5.95 21.04
C ARG A 508 19.23 -4.88 21.90
N LYS A 509 20.06 -4.16 22.67
CA LYS A 509 19.65 -3.07 23.56
C LYS A 509 18.91 -1.96 22.79
N LYS A 510 17.86 -1.41 23.41
CA LYS A 510 16.99 -0.38 22.82
C LYS A 510 16.79 0.78 23.78
N ASP A 511 16.44 1.93 23.23
CA ASP A 511 16.09 3.13 23.97
C ASP A 511 14.70 3.61 23.54
N PHE A 512 13.96 4.20 24.48
CA PHE A 512 12.87 5.11 24.15
C PHE A 512 13.48 6.45 23.72
N VAL A 513 13.01 6.99 22.60
CA VAL A 513 13.47 8.27 22.06
C VAL A 513 12.28 9.21 21.83
N THR A 514 12.51 10.51 21.94
CA THR A 514 11.48 11.50 21.63
C THR A 514 11.18 11.52 20.13
N HIS A 515 9.96 11.94 19.77
CA HIS A 515 9.53 12.10 18.38
C HIS A 515 10.48 12.98 17.55
N SER A 516 10.97 14.08 18.12
CA SER A 516 11.89 14.98 17.43
C SER A 516 13.22 14.30 17.09
N LEU A 517 13.80 13.56 18.04
CA LEU A 517 15.07 12.86 17.85
C LEU A 517 14.93 11.70 16.86
N TYR A 518 13.78 11.02 16.87
CA TYR A 518 13.45 9.97 15.92
C TYR A 518 13.48 10.48 14.47
N TRP A 519 12.78 11.58 14.17
CA TRP A 519 12.75 12.14 12.81
C TRP A 519 14.09 12.77 12.39
N GLU A 520 14.81 13.40 13.32
CA GLU A 520 16.18 13.86 13.09
C GLU A 520 17.09 12.71 12.63
N ARG A 521 16.99 11.56 13.31
CA ARG A 521 17.79 10.36 13.00
C ARG A 521 17.34 9.64 11.73
N ALA A 522 16.04 9.68 11.41
CA ALA A 522 15.51 9.09 10.18
C ALA A 522 16.01 9.81 8.92
N GLY A 523 16.50 11.05 9.03
CA GLY A 523 16.97 11.84 7.88
C GLY A 523 15.85 12.30 6.95
N PHE A 524 14.60 12.16 7.38
CA PHE A 524 13.40 12.62 6.67
C PHE A 524 12.72 13.74 7.45
N LYS A 525 12.10 14.64 6.71
CA LYS A 525 11.28 15.71 7.28
C LYS A 525 10.08 15.10 8.01
N ASP A 526 9.83 15.60 9.20
CA ASP A 526 8.67 15.22 10.01
C ASP A 526 7.35 15.57 9.26
N PRO A 527 6.49 14.58 8.95
CA PRO A 527 5.27 14.80 8.19
C PRO A 527 4.13 15.41 9.03
N TYR A 528 4.29 15.52 10.35
CA TYR A 528 3.24 15.98 11.26
C TYR A 528 3.22 17.51 11.40
N SER A 529 2.07 18.06 11.79
CA SER A 529 1.92 19.50 12.00
C SER A 529 2.74 19.98 13.21
N ARG A 530 3.06 21.29 13.28
CA ARG A 530 3.75 21.87 14.45
C ARG A 530 2.96 21.70 15.74
N GLU A 531 1.63 21.70 15.66
CA GLU A 531 0.75 21.49 16.82
C GLU A 531 0.84 20.05 17.34
N ASP A 532 0.79 19.08 16.42
CA ASP A 532 0.97 17.66 16.75
C ASP A 532 2.35 17.41 17.36
N GLN A 533 3.42 17.92 16.74
CA GLN A 533 4.80 17.81 17.24
C GLN A 533 4.94 18.39 18.67
N ALA A 534 4.33 19.55 18.93
CA ALA A 534 4.33 20.16 20.25
C ALA A 534 3.56 19.34 21.28
N ASN A 535 2.51 18.61 20.87
CA ASN A 535 1.81 17.68 21.74
C ASN A 535 2.63 16.41 22.01
N PHE A 536 3.27 15.85 20.98
CA PHE A 536 4.11 14.65 21.09
C PHE A 536 5.31 14.85 22.01
N ALA A 537 5.83 16.08 22.08
CA ALA A 537 6.95 16.43 22.95
C ALA A 537 6.61 16.47 24.46
N LYS A 538 5.33 16.33 24.84
CA LYS A 538 4.89 16.38 26.25
C LYS A 538 4.77 14.99 26.84
N CYS A 539 5.00 14.91 28.15
CA CYS A 539 4.99 13.67 28.93
C CYS A 539 3.67 12.89 28.77
N ASP A 540 3.79 11.57 28.66
CA ASP A 540 2.71 10.60 28.48
C ASP A 540 2.12 10.06 29.80
N ALA A 541 2.57 10.59 30.94
CA ALA A 541 2.00 10.33 32.25
C ALA A 541 0.59 10.94 32.39
N MET A 542 -0.35 10.21 32.98
CA MET A 542 -1.76 10.56 33.14
C MET A 542 -2.14 10.68 34.63
N CYS A 543 -3.05 11.61 34.94
CA CYS A 543 -3.66 11.72 36.26
C CYS A 543 -4.58 10.52 36.51
N SER A 544 -4.50 9.93 37.70
CA SER A 544 -5.34 8.79 38.11
C SER A 544 -6.72 9.19 38.66
N GLY A 545 -7.06 10.49 38.61
CA GLY A 545 -8.34 11.03 39.10
C GLY A 545 -9.56 10.34 38.48
N PRO A 546 -10.57 9.98 39.28
CA PRO A 546 -11.76 9.27 38.78
C PRO A 546 -12.53 10.06 37.72
N GLU A 547 -12.45 11.40 37.73
CA GLU A 547 -13.04 12.28 36.73
C GLU A 547 -12.50 12.09 35.30
N HIS A 548 -11.35 11.41 35.16
CA HIS A 548 -10.72 11.14 33.87
C HIS A 548 -11.12 9.78 33.28
N LYS A 549 -11.86 8.96 34.02
CA LYS A 549 -12.37 7.66 33.56
C LYS A 549 -13.64 7.85 32.73
N SER A 550 -13.94 6.88 31.86
CA SER A 550 -15.17 6.90 31.05
C SER A 550 -16.42 6.87 31.96
N THR A 551 -17.33 7.82 31.77
CA THR A 551 -18.65 7.82 32.42
C THR A 551 -19.69 7.15 31.52
N SER A 552 -20.81 6.71 32.10
CA SER A 552 -21.94 6.10 31.38
C SER A 552 -22.56 7.07 30.36
N GLY A 553 -21.96 7.19 29.18
CA GLY A 553 -22.40 8.05 28.07
C GLY A 553 -21.34 8.91 27.38
N GLY A 554 -20.08 8.91 27.82
CA GLY A 554 -19.01 9.74 27.22
C GLY A 554 -17.62 9.09 27.21
N PRO A 555 -16.74 9.45 26.25
CA PRO A 555 -15.38 8.93 26.19
C PRO A 555 -14.55 9.40 27.39
N SER A 556 -13.59 8.59 27.83
CA SER A 556 -12.62 8.98 28.87
C SER A 556 -11.84 10.23 28.44
N GLN A 557 -11.74 11.22 29.32
CA GLN A 557 -10.91 12.40 29.10
C GLN A 557 -9.69 12.38 30.04
N PRO A 558 -8.59 11.70 29.65
CA PRO A 558 -7.37 11.67 30.43
C PRO A 558 -6.75 13.07 30.56
N SER A 559 -6.33 13.43 31.77
CA SER A 559 -5.49 14.61 32.01
C SER A 559 -4.03 14.16 32.01
N TYR A 560 -3.22 14.74 31.13
CA TYR A 560 -1.80 14.40 30.99
C TYR A 560 -0.89 15.39 31.71
N CYS A 561 0.31 14.94 32.07
CA CYS A 561 1.36 15.77 32.60
C CYS A 561 1.71 16.91 31.63
N VAL A 562 1.87 18.15 32.11
CA VAL A 562 2.14 19.31 31.23
C VAL A 562 3.63 19.51 30.90
N LEU A 563 4.51 18.72 31.50
CA LEU A 563 5.96 18.83 31.35
C LEU A 563 6.48 18.12 30.09
N PRO A 564 7.71 18.43 29.64
CA PRO A 564 8.34 17.75 28.51
C PRO A 564 8.51 16.24 28.71
N MET A 565 8.57 15.48 27.62
CA MET A 565 8.90 14.05 27.67
C MET A 565 10.26 13.82 28.34
N PHE A 566 10.36 12.78 29.18
CA PHE A 566 11.55 12.44 29.97
C PHE A 566 12.04 13.54 30.93
N HIS A 567 11.15 14.43 31.39
CA HIS A 567 11.49 15.40 32.43
C HIS A 567 11.95 14.70 33.73
N ALA A 568 12.82 15.36 34.50
CA ALA A 568 13.15 14.94 35.85
C ALA A 568 11.94 15.11 36.79
N ALA A 569 11.81 14.22 37.78
CA ALA A 569 10.74 14.30 38.78
C ALA A 569 10.79 15.67 39.50
N LEU A 570 9.66 16.38 39.51
CA LEU A 570 9.54 17.60 40.32
C LEU A 570 9.36 17.24 41.80
N ASN A 571 9.85 18.11 42.68
CA ASN A 571 9.58 17.98 44.10
C ASN A 571 8.06 18.17 44.35
N SER A 572 7.41 17.21 45.01
CA SER A 572 5.98 17.25 45.33
C SER A 572 5.58 18.44 46.22
N ASN A 573 6.53 19.02 46.95
CA ASN A 573 6.36 20.24 47.75
C ASN A 573 6.49 21.54 46.94
N SER A 574 6.70 21.46 45.63
CA SER A 574 6.80 22.66 44.77
C SER A 574 5.43 23.34 44.70
N ALA A 575 5.37 24.61 45.09
CA ALA A 575 4.14 25.39 44.99
C ALA A 575 3.70 25.52 43.53
N VAL A 576 2.54 24.96 43.19
CA VAL A 576 1.89 25.16 41.88
C VAL A 576 1.13 26.49 41.93
N GLN A 577 1.46 27.43 41.03
CA GLN A 577 0.70 28.67 40.88
C GLN A 577 -0.59 28.39 40.10
N GLY A 578 -1.76 28.54 40.73
CA GLY A 578 -3.07 28.38 40.10
C GLY A 578 -3.73 27.02 40.37
N LEU A 579 -4.57 26.55 39.43
CA LEU A 579 -5.22 25.23 39.50
C LEU A 579 -4.24 24.15 39.00
N GLY A 580 -3.97 23.13 39.82
CA GLY A 580 -3.12 21.99 39.48
C GLY A 580 -2.46 21.34 40.71
N TYR A 581 -1.71 20.26 40.50
CA TYR A 581 -0.88 19.63 41.54
C TYR A 581 0.31 18.85 40.94
N VAL A 582 1.32 18.58 41.77
CA VAL A 582 2.44 17.69 41.44
C VAL A 582 2.21 16.35 42.13
N SER A 583 2.24 15.26 41.36
CA SER A 583 2.14 13.89 41.90
C SER A 583 3.37 13.49 42.70
N GLN A 584 3.27 12.39 43.46
CA GLN A 584 4.38 11.90 44.27
C GLN A 584 5.58 11.46 43.41
N ASP A 585 5.34 10.91 42.23
CA ASP A 585 6.35 10.57 41.22
C ASP A 585 6.83 11.78 40.38
N GLY A 586 6.36 13.00 40.71
CA GLY A 586 6.93 14.26 40.22
C GLY A 586 6.37 14.77 38.88
N HIS A 587 5.20 14.30 38.46
CA HIS A 587 4.47 14.78 37.28
C HIS A 587 3.50 15.91 37.64
N HIS A 588 3.33 16.89 36.75
CA HIS A 588 2.48 18.07 37.00
C HIS A 588 1.20 17.99 36.17
N PHE A 589 0.05 18.02 36.85
CA PHE A 589 -1.28 18.01 36.23
C PHE A 589 -2.04 19.30 36.50
N SER A 590 -2.82 19.77 35.52
CA SER A 590 -3.66 20.97 35.65
C SER A 590 -5.05 20.71 36.26
N CYS A 591 -5.39 19.45 36.53
CA CYS A 591 -6.63 19.06 37.20
C CYS A 591 -6.50 19.16 38.73
N LYS A 592 -7.62 18.98 39.45
CA LYS A 592 -7.61 18.99 40.91
C LYS A 592 -6.87 17.76 41.44
N ASN A 593 -6.23 17.88 42.60
CA ASN A 593 -5.59 16.75 43.25
C ASN A 593 -6.64 15.70 43.67
N PRO A 594 -6.61 14.47 43.13
CA PRO A 594 -7.56 13.41 43.50
C PRO A 594 -7.58 13.11 45.00
N ALA A 595 -6.46 13.32 45.70
CA ALA A 595 -6.33 13.09 47.13
C ALA A 595 -7.12 14.09 48.01
N VAL A 596 -7.46 15.27 47.48
CA VAL A 596 -8.25 16.30 48.17
C VAL A 596 -9.76 16.09 47.99
N MET A 597 -10.17 15.26 47.02
CA MET A 597 -11.58 15.06 46.64
C MET A 597 -12.30 13.93 47.42
N GLN A 598 -11.67 13.28 48.40
CA GLN A 598 -12.24 12.12 49.10
C GLN A 598 -12.85 12.42 50.49
N GLN A 599 -13.80 11.54 50.86
CA GLN A 599 -14.49 11.44 52.15
C GLN A 599 -13.51 11.31 53.34
N ALA A 600 -13.88 11.77 54.53
CA ALA A 600 -13.07 11.54 55.74
C ALA A 600 -13.22 10.09 56.22
N PHE A 601 -12.17 9.49 56.79
CA PHE A 601 -12.18 8.09 57.24
C PHE A 601 -11.86 7.92 58.73
N HIS A 602 -12.43 6.89 59.34
CA HIS A 602 -11.92 6.32 60.58
C HIS A 602 -11.17 5.03 60.23
N VAL A 603 -9.85 5.10 60.20
CA VAL A 603 -8.99 3.98 59.81
C VAL A 603 -8.50 3.26 61.06
N ILE A 604 -8.84 1.99 61.17
CA ILE A 604 -8.48 1.12 62.29
C ILE A 604 -7.48 0.09 61.75
N PHE A 605 -6.23 0.20 62.19
CA PHE A 605 -5.19 -0.77 61.88
C PHE A 605 -5.21 -1.89 62.91
N ALA A 606 -5.53 -3.11 62.50
CA ALA A 606 -5.40 -4.30 63.33
C ALA A 606 -4.14 -5.05 62.88
N ILE A 607 -3.10 -5.03 63.70
CA ILE A 607 -1.76 -5.48 63.36
C ILE A 607 -1.42 -6.70 64.19
N ASP A 608 -1.22 -7.82 63.49
CA ASP A 608 -0.66 -9.03 64.06
C ASP A 608 0.79 -8.78 64.45
N ARG A 609 1.10 -9.06 65.72
CA ARG A 609 2.43 -9.00 66.29
C ARG A 609 2.80 -10.35 66.93
N SER A 610 2.16 -11.43 66.53
CA SER A 610 2.47 -12.80 66.97
C SER A 610 3.91 -13.20 66.64
N GLY A 611 4.38 -14.29 67.24
CA GLY A 611 5.75 -14.79 67.02
C GLY A 611 6.09 -15.06 65.56
N SER A 612 5.14 -15.48 64.73
CA SER A 612 5.35 -15.74 63.29
C SER A 612 5.61 -14.46 62.48
N MET A 613 5.22 -13.29 62.99
CA MET A 613 5.57 -11.98 62.45
C MET A 613 7.03 -11.57 62.71
N SER A 614 7.80 -12.39 63.44
CA SER A 614 9.25 -12.19 63.64
C SER A 614 10.12 -12.74 62.49
N LEU A 615 9.52 -13.45 61.53
CA LEU A 615 10.24 -14.05 60.39
C LEU A 615 10.86 -12.99 59.47
N GLY A 616 12.07 -13.28 58.98
CA GLY A 616 12.89 -12.39 58.14
C GLY A 616 12.73 -12.62 56.63
N ASP A 617 11.65 -13.24 56.16
CA ASP A 617 11.34 -13.38 54.74
C ASP A 617 10.76 -12.08 54.13
N ARG A 618 10.41 -11.10 54.98
CA ARG A 618 10.07 -9.73 54.62
C ARG A 618 10.79 -8.75 55.54
N HIS A 619 11.22 -7.62 54.98
CA HIS A 619 11.98 -6.58 55.69
C HIS A 619 11.36 -5.19 55.46
N PRO A 620 11.67 -4.20 56.31
CA PRO A 620 11.33 -2.80 56.06
C PRO A 620 11.75 -2.33 54.65
N LEU A 621 11.00 -1.40 54.06
CA LEU A 621 11.32 -0.88 52.73
C LEU A 621 12.73 -0.25 52.74
N PRO A 622 13.59 -0.56 51.76
CA PRO A 622 14.93 0.01 51.69
C PRO A 622 14.89 1.50 51.32
N ASN A 623 15.93 2.25 51.70
CA ASN A 623 16.16 3.65 51.30
C ASN A 623 15.09 4.67 51.70
N THR A 624 14.32 4.42 52.77
CA THR A 624 13.42 5.42 53.35
C THR A 624 14.07 6.13 54.55
N PRO A 625 13.67 7.37 54.90
CA PRO A 625 14.22 8.09 56.04
C PRO A 625 14.10 7.34 57.38
N VAL A 626 13.09 6.45 57.51
CA VAL A 626 12.82 5.69 58.73
C VAL A 626 13.34 4.25 58.69
N THR A 627 13.91 3.78 57.58
CA THR A 627 14.33 2.38 57.41
C THR A 627 15.30 1.95 58.51
N ASN A 628 16.33 2.75 58.81
CA ASN A 628 17.32 2.42 59.83
C ASN A 628 16.72 2.42 61.25
N LEU A 629 15.76 3.32 61.50
CA LEU A 629 15.06 3.41 62.79
C LEU A 629 14.20 2.17 63.04
N ILE A 630 13.43 1.76 62.02
CA ILE A 630 12.57 0.57 62.10
C ILE A 630 13.41 -0.70 62.17
N ALA A 631 14.40 -0.85 61.29
CA ALA A 631 15.26 -2.04 61.25
C ALA A 631 16.07 -2.23 62.55
N GLY A 632 16.41 -1.15 63.26
CA GLY A 632 17.07 -1.21 64.57
C GLY A 632 16.20 -1.82 65.68
N ARG A 633 14.88 -1.93 65.49
CA ARG A 633 13.93 -2.53 66.44
C ARG A 633 13.30 -3.82 65.93
N SER A 634 12.90 -3.83 64.66
CA SER A 634 12.18 -4.92 64.00
C SER A 634 12.64 -5.01 62.54
N ASN A 635 13.62 -5.87 62.25
CA ASN A 635 14.06 -6.14 60.88
C ASN A 635 13.45 -7.44 60.33
N ASN A 636 12.12 -7.51 60.30
CA ASN A 636 11.31 -8.70 59.98
C ASN A 636 9.94 -8.28 59.41
N ARG A 637 8.99 -9.22 59.25
CA ARG A 637 7.62 -8.95 58.78
C ARG A 637 6.94 -7.81 59.54
N LEU A 638 7.03 -7.77 60.87
CA LEU A 638 6.48 -6.65 61.65
C LEU A 638 7.17 -5.32 61.30
N GLY A 639 8.48 -5.33 61.07
CA GLY A 639 9.21 -4.18 60.53
C GLY A 639 8.70 -3.72 59.15
N ALA A 640 8.39 -4.67 58.27
CA ALA A 640 7.78 -4.37 56.97
C ALA A 640 6.42 -3.68 57.14
N VAL A 641 5.57 -4.16 58.07
CA VAL A 641 4.29 -3.52 58.41
C VAL A 641 4.50 -2.07 58.87
N LEU A 642 5.41 -1.83 59.82
CA LEU A 642 5.69 -0.49 60.33
C LEU A 642 6.17 0.47 59.22
N SER A 643 6.97 -0.04 58.29
CA SER A 643 7.43 0.72 57.13
C SER A 643 6.27 1.08 56.19
N SER A 644 5.33 0.16 55.93
CA SER A 644 4.15 0.42 55.11
C SER A 644 3.21 1.45 55.77
N LEU A 645 3.04 1.40 57.09
CA LEU A 645 2.22 2.35 57.84
C LEU A 645 2.80 3.76 57.84
N HIS A 646 4.12 3.89 58.04
CA HIS A 646 4.77 5.20 57.99
C HIS A 646 4.65 5.83 56.60
N SER A 647 4.83 5.04 55.53
CA SER A 647 4.56 5.49 54.16
C SER A 647 3.11 5.94 53.97
N PHE A 648 2.15 5.15 54.47
CA PHE A 648 0.72 5.50 54.41
C PHE A 648 0.41 6.85 55.09
N TRP A 649 0.88 7.04 56.33
CA TRP A 649 0.62 8.26 57.09
C TRP A 649 1.34 9.46 56.48
N SER A 650 2.59 9.28 56.04
CA SER A 650 3.38 10.34 55.40
C SER A 650 2.71 10.86 54.15
N SER A 651 2.19 9.96 53.31
CA SER A 651 1.50 10.37 52.08
C SER A 651 0.13 11.01 52.34
N ARG A 652 -0.66 10.53 53.33
CA ARG A 652 -1.88 11.26 53.76
C ARG A 652 -1.57 12.65 54.29
N HIS A 653 -0.52 12.76 55.09
CA HIS A 653 -0.12 14.02 55.70
C HIS A 653 0.25 15.06 54.63
N ALA A 654 1.07 14.67 53.65
CA ALA A 654 1.45 15.53 52.53
C ALA A 654 0.24 16.00 51.70
N ALA A 655 -0.72 15.11 51.42
CA ALA A 655 -1.93 15.45 50.66
C ALA A 655 -2.82 16.48 51.37
N VAL A 656 -2.90 16.44 52.70
CA VAL A 656 -3.71 17.39 53.50
C VAL A 656 -3.03 18.77 53.59
N THR A 657 -1.71 18.81 53.78
CA THR A 657 -0.96 20.07 53.94
C THR A 657 -0.83 20.86 52.63
N ALA A 658 -0.86 20.19 51.47
CA ALA A 658 -0.83 20.85 50.16
C ALA A 658 -2.15 21.59 49.80
N GLY A 659 -3.27 21.27 50.44
CA GLY A 659 -4.60 21.79 50.10
C GLY A 659 -5.15 22.89 51.02
N ALA A 660 -4.58 23.10 52.21
CA ALA A 660 -5.05 24.11 53.15
C ALA A 660 -3.91 24.61 54.05
N GLN A 661 -3.76 25.93 54.16
CA GLN A 661 -2.95 26.51 55.23
C GLN A 661 -3.64 26.23 56.57
N ASN A 662 -3.03 25.39 57.40
CA ASN A 662 -3.45 25.06 58.77
C ASN A 662 -4.81 24.38 58.94
N ALA A 663 -4.95 23.13 58.49
CA ALA A 663 -6.03 22.25 58.93
C ALA A 663 -5.50 20.89 59.40
N ASN A 664 -5.91 20.45 60.59
CA ASN A 664 -5.69 19.09 61.08
C ASN A 664 -6.26 18.06 60.09
N ARG A 665 -5.68 16.86 60.03
CA ARG A 665 -6.20 15.79 59.17
C ARG A 665 -7.67 15.50 59.50
N ARG A 666 -8.49 15.30 58.46
CA ARG A 666 -9.88 14.87 58.64
C ARG A 666 -9.99 13.39 58.99
N ASP A 667 -8.94 12.59 58.77
CA ASP A 667 -8.97 11.18 59.16
C ASP A 667 -8.65 11.01 60.65
N SER A 668 -9.32 10.04 61.27
CA SER A 668 -8.96 9.54 62.60
C SER A 668 -8.32 8.16 62.49
N TYR A 669 -7.24 7.91 63.23
CA TYR A 669 -6.50 6.66 63.22
C TYR A 669 -6.60 5.96 64.58
N SER A 670 -6.92 4.67 64.55
CA SER A 670 -6.76 3.77 65.69
C SER A 670 -5.80 2.66 65.31
N VAL A 671 -4.94 2.25 66.24
CA VAL A 671 -4.03 1.11 66.05
C VAL A 671 -4.27 0.11 67.17
N ILE A 672 -4.49 -1.12 66.76
CA ILE A 672 -4.69 -2.30 67.58
C ILE A 672 -3.53 -3.24 67.25
N LEU A 673 -2.66 -3.51 68.21
CA LEU A 673 -1.63 -4.54 68.11
C LEU A 673 -2.16 -5.80 68.81
N PHE A 674 -2.13 -6.94 68.13
CA PHE A 674 -2.64 -8.19 68.69
C PHE A 674 -1.68 -9.36 68.54
N ASP A 675 -1.64 -10.18 69.57
CA ASP A 675 -1.08 -11.53 69.54
C ASP A 675 -2.14 -12.50 70.09
N HIS A 676 -1.91 -13.10 71.25
CA HIS A 676 -2.94 -13.74 72.08
C HIS A 676 -3.56 -12.75 73.09
N THR A 677 -3.04 -11.52 73.12
CA THR A 677 -3.49 -10.37 73.91
C THR A 677 -3.70 -9.15 73.01
N MET A 678 -4.41 -8.14 73.51
CA MET A 678 -4.78 -6.94 72.76
C MET A 678 -4.17 -5.69 73.39
N ILE A 679 -3.52 -4.86 72.58
CA ILE A 679 -2.99 -3.55 72.99
C ILE A 679 -3.48 -2.51 71.97
N ASN A 680 -3.95 -1.36 72.45
CA ASN A 680 -4.43 -0.27 71.59
C ASN A 680 -3.57 0.99 71.79
N PRO A 681 -2.34 1.06 71.23
CA PRO A 681 -1.43 2.18 71.46
C PRO A 681 -1.99 3.54 71.04
N LEU A 682 -2.91 3.53 70.06
CA LEU A 682 -3.54 4.72 69.51
C LEU A 682 -5.04 4.45 69.34
N THR A 683 -5.89 5.34 69.80
CA THR A 683 -7.34 5.27 69.58
C THR A 683 -7.86 6.63 69.17
N HIS A 684 -8.49 6.70 67.99
CA HIS A 684 -9.14 7.91 67.47
C HIS A 684 -8.21 9.15 67.41
N ASP A 685 -6.94 8.97 67.04
CA ASP A 685 -5.97 10.06 66.90
C ASP A 685 -6.19 10.82 65.58
N PHE A 686 -6.26 12.15 65.62
CA PHE A 686 -6.44 13.02 64.45
C PHE A 686 -5.36 14.10 64.31
N SER A 687 -4.32 14.08 65.14
CA SER A 687 -3.36 15.20 65.25
C SER A 687 -1.89 14.77 65.17
N SER A 688 -1.55 13.54 65.55
CA SER A 688 -0.15 13.09 65.58
C SER A 688 0.47 13.04 64.19
N SER A 689 1.69 13.56 64.04
CA SER A 689 2.48 13.45 62.80
C SER A 689 2.82 11.98 62.47
N PRO A 690 3.16 11.65 61.20
CA PRO A 690 3.60 10.31 60.82
C PRO A 690 4.72 9.74 61.71
N ASP A 691 5.68 10.59 62.10
CA ASP A 691 6.79 10.20 62.97
C ASP A 691 6.33 9.94 64.42
N GLN A 692 5.38 10.71 64.94
CA GLN A 692 4.77 10.49 66.25
C GLN A 692 3.94 9.20 66.28
N LEU A 693 3.17 8.93 65.21
CA LEU A 693 2.40 7.70 65.06
C LEU A 693 3.32 6.47 65.01
N LEU A 694 4.42 6.54 64.24
CA LEU A 694 5.43 5.48 64.19
C LEU A 694 6.11 5.28 65.55
N ALA A 695 6.51 6.38 66.21
CA ALA A 695 7.15 6.32 67.52
C ALA A 695 6.30 5.63 68.58
N ALA A 696 4.97 5.76 68.52
CA ALA A 696 4.04 5.07 69.41
C ALA A 696 4.03 3.53 69.21
N LEU A 697 4.41 3.04 68.03
CA LEU A 697 4.41 1.60 67.71
C LEU A 697 5.78 0.94 67.88
N LEU A 698 6.88 1.68 67.75
CA LEU A 698 8.26 1.15 67.85
C LEU A 698 8.60 0.37 69.14
N PRO A 699 8.00 0.65 70.32
CA PRO A 699 8.29 -0.12 71.53
C PRO A 699 7.85 -1.60 71.49
N TYR A 700 6.97 -1.99 70.55
CA TYR A 700 6.35 -3.30 70.52
C TYR A 700 6.99 -4.20 69.45
N GLY A 701 7.67 -5.28 69.85
CA GLY A 701 8.29 -6.27 68.95
C GLY A 701 7.53 -7.60 68.91
N ALA A 702 7.60 -8.37 67.83
CA ALA A 702 6.78 -9.58 67.63
C ALA A 702 6.93 -10.65 68.76
N ALA A 703 5.82 -11.16 69.30
CA ALA A 703 5.78 -12.17 70.37
C ALA A 703 4.40 -12.86 70.49
N GLY A 704 4.34 -14.04 71.11
CA GLY A 704 3.08 -14.70 71.50
C GLY A 704 2.36 -15.47 70.38
N GLY A 705 1.16 -15.97 70.68
CA GLY A 705 0.26 -16.60 69.71
C GLY A 705 -0.52 -15.58 68.87
N THR A 706 -1.55 -16.01 68.12
CA THR A 706 -2.40 -15.13 67.30
C THR A 706 -3.88 -15.49 67.50
N ASP A 707 -4.73 -14.49 67.79
CA ASP A 707 -6.18 -14.66 67.94
C ASP A 707 -6.96 -13.61 67.14
N TYR A 708 -7.41 -14.02 65.94
CA TYR A 708 -8.21 -13.17 65.07
C TYR A 708 -9.59 -12.85 65.63
N THR A 709 -10.19 -13.77 66.40
CA THR A 709 -11.54 -13.55 66.95
C THR A 709 -11.51 -12.40 67.93
N SER A 710 -10.57 -12.41 68.87
CA SER A 710 -10.37 -11.33 69.83
C SER A 710 -9.96 -10.03 69.14
N ALA A 711 -9.11 -10.08 68.11
CA ALA A 711 -8.70 -8.90 67.35
C ALA A 711 -9.87 -8.22 66.62
N ILE A 712 -10.73 -9.00 65.95
CA ILE A 712 -11.91 -8.48 65.24
C ILE A 712 -12.97 -7.96 66.21
N GLN A 713 -13.20 -8.63 67.35
CA GLN A 713 -14.11 -8.14 68.38
C GLN A 713 -13.61 -6.82 68.99
N ASN A 714 -12.30 -6.67 69.20
CA ASN A 714 -11.72 -5.42 69.67
C ASN A 714 -11.85 -4.31 68.61
N ALA A 715 -11.57 -4.62 67.34
CA ALA A 715 -11.74 -3.68 66.23
C ALA A 715 -13.20 -3.23 66.10
N GLN A 716 -14.17 -4.14 66.26
CA GLN A 716 -15.59 -3.81 66.34
C GLN A 716 -15.86 -2.83 67.50
N ALA A 717 -15.39 -3.13 68.70
CA ALA A 717 -15.60 -2.26 69.87
C ALA A 717 -14.97 -0.85 69.68
N VAL A 718 -13.78 -0.76 69.08
CA VAL A 718 -13.12 0.52 68.75
C VAL A 718 -13.90 1.30 67.71
N MET A 719 -14.41 0.64 66.67
CA MET A 719 -15.26 1.24 65.65
C MET A 719 -16.57 1.76 66.24
N GLU A 720 -17.25 0.95 67.05
CA GLU A 720 -18.54 1.31 67.64
C GLU A 720 -18.42 2.44 68.66
N ARG A 721 -17.38 2.44 69.49
CA ARG A 721 -17.15 3.46 70.52
C ARG A 721 -16.79 4.83 69.95
N ASN A 722 -16.15 4.85 68.78
CA ASN A 722 -15.66 6.09 68.15
C ASN A 722 -16.37 6.36 66.82
N TRP A 723 -17.61 5.88 66.67
CA TRP A 723 -18.38 6.02 65.44
C TRP A 723 -18.68 7.50 65.11
N SER A 724 -18.53 7.87 63.84
CA SER A 724 -18.85 9.20 63.32
C SER A 724 -19.67 9.07 62.04
N THR A 725 -20.75 9.84 61.93
CA THR A 725 -21.53 9.91 60.68
C THR A 725 -20.79 10.65 59.57
N GLU A 726 -19.78 11.44 59.89
CA GLU A 726 -18.95 12.18 58.92
C GLU A 726 -17.77 11.35 58.38
N ARG A 727 -17.48 10.20 58.97
CA ARG A 727 -16.35 9.34 58.59
C ARG A 727 -16.80 7.95 58.19
N SER A 728 -16.31 7.47 57.05
CA SER A 728 -16.51 6.06 56.68
C SER A 728 -15.57 5.16 57.49
N PRO A 729 -16.06 4.06 58.11
CA PRO A 729 -15.23 3.14 58.87
C PRO A 729 -14.40 2.25 57.93
N ILE A 730 -13.11 2.14 58.19
CA ILE A 730 -12.19 1.27 57.48
C ILE A 730 -11.40 0.44 58.49
N ILE A 731 -11.31 -0.85 58.27
CA ILE A 731 -10.40 -1.74 59.01
C ILE A 731 -9.34 -2.29 58.06
N ILE A 732 -8.07 -2.06 58.40
CA ILE A 732 -6.90 -2.61 57.71
C ILE A 732 -6.28 -3.67 58.61
N PHE A 733 -6.46 -4.93 58.24
CA PHE A 733 -6.05 -6.10 58.99
C PHE A 733 -4.73 -6.65 58.40
N LEU A 734 -3.65 -6.55 59.17
CA LEU A 734 -2.28 -6.83 58.75
C LEU A 734 -1.79 -8.06 59.51
N SER A 735 -1.65 -9.20 58.84
CA SER A 735 -1.23 -10.47 59.47
C SER A 735 -0.49 -11.36 58.48
N ASP A 736 0.17 -12.41 58.97
CA ASP A 736 0.74 -13.45 58.12
C ASP A 736 -0.21 -14.60 57.77
N GLY A 737 -1.44 -14.61 58.32
CA GLY A 737 -2.46 -15.59 57.93
C GLY A 737 -2.53 -16.83 58.82
N GLU A 738 -1.67 -16.96 59.84
CA GLU A 738 -1.54 -18.21 60.62
C GLU A 738 -2.60 -18.40 61.72
N CYS A 739 -3.77 -17.76 61.59
CA CYS A 739 -4.93 -17.93 62.46
C CYS A 739 -6.21 -18.20 61.66
N SER A 740 -7.25 -18.67 62.35
CA SER A 740 -8.58 -18.84 61.78
C SER A 740 -9.61 -18.05 62.58
N ILE A 741 -10.71 -17.70 61.94
CA ILE A 741 -11.83 -16.99 62.54
C ILE A 741 -13.13 -17.54 61.98
N SER A 742 -14.19 -17.54 62.80
CA SER A 742 -15.52 -17.91 62.33
C SER A 742 -16.09 -16.82 61.41
N ASP A 743 -16.75 -17.24 60.33
CA ASP A 743 -17.47 -16.34 59.43
C ASP A 743 -18.47 -15.46 60.19
N GLN A 744 -19.11 -16.03 61.22
CA GLN A 744 -20.08 -15.35 62.07
C GLN A 744 -19.49 -14.10 62.73
N THR A 745 -18.22 -14.15 63.16
CA THR A 745 -17.54 -13.00 63.76
C THR A 745 -17.39 -11.85 62.76
N MET A 746 -16.98 -12.14 61.52
CA MET A 746 -16.88 -11.13 60.46
C MET A 746 -18.24 -10.58 60.04
N GLN A 747 -19.25 -11.44 59.95
CA GLN A 747 -20.62 -11.02 59.65
C GLN A 747 -21.20 -10.12 60.75
N ASN A 748 -20.89 -10.39 62.03
CA ASN A 748 -21.30 -9.55 63.16
C ASN A 748 -20.66 -8.15 63.06
N LEU A 749 -19.35 -8.08 62.79
CA LEU A 749 -18.63 -6.81 62.58
C LEU A 749 -19.28 -5.99 61.44
N CYS A 750 -19.53 -6.63 60.29
CA CYS A 750 -20.12 -5.93 59.14
C CYS A 750 -21.55 -5.45 59.44
N ARG A 751 -22.38 -6.29 60.10
CA ARG A 751 -23.73 -5.91 60.52
C ARG A 751 -23.73 -4.75 61.51
N ALA A 752 -22.78 -4.72 62.45
CA ALA A 752 -22.64 -3.64 63.42
C ALA A 752 -22.38 -2.27 62.76
N ALA A 753 -21.60 -2.25 61.67
CA ALA A 753 -21.39 -1.04 60.88
C ALA A 753 -22.67 -0.64 60.11
N VAL A 754 -23.29 -1.58 59.39
CA VAL A 754 -24.50 -1.33 58.59
C VAL A 754 -25.65 -0.82 59.47
N GLN A 755 -25.85 -1.37 60.67
CA GLN A 755 -26.85 -0.91 61.63
C GLN A 755 -26.64 0.54 62.09
N ARG A 756 -25.40 1.05 62.01
CA ARG A 756 -25.06 2.44 62.35
C ARG A 756 -25.04 3.38 61.13
N GLY A 757 -25.50 2.89 59.98
CA GLY A 757 -25.81 3.68 58.80
C GLY A 757 -24.72 3.72 57.72
N ARG A 758 -23.61 2.99 57.85
CA ARG A 758 -22.58 2.89 56.79
C ARG A 758 -22.04 1.46 56.68
N ALA A 759 -21.75 1.02 55.46
CA ALA A 759 -21.03 -0.25 55.27
C ALA A 759 -19.56 -0.12 55.70
N LEU A 760 -19.02 -1.18 56.30
CA LEU A 760 -17.60 -1.29 56.61
C LEU A 760 -16.79 -1.59 55.34
N SER A 761 -15.65 -0.92 55.18
CA SER A 761 -14.61 -1.33 54.26
C SER A 761 -13.52 -2.12 55.01
N PHE A 762 -13.33 -3.39 54.67
CA PHE A 762 -12.39 -4.28 55.34
C PHE A 762 -11.32 -4.76 54.37
N HIS A 763 -10.06 -4.61 54.77
CA HIS A 763 -8.94 -5.01 53.93
C HIS A 763 -7.98 -5.90 54.67
N ALA A 764 -7.75 -7.08 54.13
CA ALA A 764 -6.79 -8.02 54.65
C ALA A 764 -5.48 -7.95 53.85
N VAL A 765 -4.36 -7.88 54.56
CA VAL A 765 -3.02 -7.80 53.98
C VAL A 765 -2.18 -8.93 54.53
N SER A 766 -1.72 -9.81 53.64
CA SER A 766 -0.89 -10.96 54.00
C SER A 766 0.59 -10.60 53.98
N PHE A 767 1.23 -10.67 55.15
CA PHE A 767 2.69 -10.65 55.35
C PHE A 767 3.26 -12.06 55.54
N GLY A 768 2.49 -13.11 55.24
CA GLY A 768 2.91 -14.51 55.26
C GLY A 768 2.96 -15.15 53.88
N PRO A 769 3.26 -16.45 53.79
CA PRO A 769 3.22 -17.19 52.54
C PRO A 769 1.77 -17.44 52.08
N ASP A 770 1.55 -17.60 50.78
CA ASP A 770 0.22 -17.78 50.18
C ASP A 770 -0.59 -18.93 50.82
N ARG A 771 0.08 -20.02 51.23
CA ARG A 771 -0.55 -21.16 51.92
C ARG A 771 -1.29 -20.79 53.22
N ALA A 772 -0.90 -19.70 53.88
CA ALA A 772 -1.51 -19.21 55.12
C ALA A 772 -2.61 -18.16 54.85
N ALA A 773 -2.78 -17.69 53.61
CA ALA A 773 -3.75 -16.67 53.25
C ALA A 773 -5.25 -17.05 53.22
N PRO A 774 -5.71 -18.33 53.19
CA PRO A 774 -7.14 -18.64 53.03
C PRO A 774 -8.07 -17.96 54.05
N SER A 775 -7.68 -17.85 55.32
CA SER A 775 -8.50 -17.19 56.33
C SER A 775 -8.64 -15.68 56.06
N LEU A 776 -7.55 -15.01 55.69
CA LEU A 776 -7.54 -13.59 55.32
C LEU A 776 -8.41 -13.30 54.08
N ARG A 777 -8.31 -14.16 53.05
CA ARG A 777 -9.18 -14.09 51.85
C ARG A 777 -10.65 -14.24 52.21
N ARG A 778 -10.98 -15.21 53.08
CA ARG A 778 -12.35 -15.46 53.53
C ARG A 778 -12.92 -14.26 54.29
N MET A 779 -12.13 -13.64 55.18
CA MET A 779 -12.55 -12.43 55.90
C MET A 779 -12.88 -11.28 54.94
N ALA A 780 -12.01 -11.02 53.96
CA ALA A 780 -12.23 -9.98 52.96
C ALA A 780 -13.46 -10.26 52.08
N GLN A 781 -13.67 -11.51 51.66
CA GLN A 781 -14.84 -11.91 50.88
C GLN A 781 -16.15 -11.66 51.63
N ILE A 782 -16.24 -12.07 52.89
CA ILE A 782 -17.44 -11.86 53.72
C ILE A 782 -17.76 -10.37 53.87
N ALA A 783 -16.74 -9.55 54.08
CA ALA A 783 -16.93 -8.11 54.18
C ALA A 783 -17.36 -7.49 52.84
N GLN A 784 -16.82 -7.95 51.73
CA GLN A 784 -17.22 -7.52 50.39
C GLN A 784 -18.68 -7.91 50.07
N ASP A 785 -19.09 -9.12 50.42
CA ASP A 785 -20.47 -9.59 50.25
C ASP A 785 -21.43 -8.75 51.12
N ALA A 786 -21.08 -8.49 52.37
CA ALA A 786 -21.87 -7.66 53.27
C ALA A 786 -21.96 -6.20 52.77
N GLN A 787 -20.87 -5.64 52.26
CA GLN A 787 -20.81 -4.29 51.69
C GLN A 787 -21.66 -4.17 50.42
N THR A 788 -21.66 -5.20 49.56
CA THR A 788 -22.44 -5.23 48.31
C THR A 788 -23.95 -5.26 48.60
N ASN A 789 -24.35 -5.94 49.67
CA ASN A 789 -25.75 -6.09 50.08
C ASN A 789 -26.25 -4.98 51.02
N ALA A 790 -25.39 -4.03 51.43
CA ALA A 790 -25.77 -2.95 52.32
C ALA A 790 -26.62 -1.87 51.60
N PRO A 791 -27.55 -1.19 52.30
CA PRO A 791 -28.30 -0.07 51.74
C PRO A 791 -27.35 1.03 51.24
N ARG A 792 -27.54 1.50 50.01
CA ARG A 792 -26.74 2.59 49.44
C ARG A 792 -27.18 3.93 50.00
N ASP A 793 -26.21 4.73 50.44
CA ASP A 793 -26.40 6.13 50.79
C ASP A 793 -26.62 6.94 49.49
N PRO A 794 -27.82 7.51 49.25
CA PRO A 794 -28.13 8.22 48.00
C PRO A 794 -27.30 9.50 47.78
N LEU A 795 -26.68 10.02 48.84
CA LEU A 795 -25.87 11.23 48.81
C LEU A 795 -24.38 10.95 48.52
N MET A 796 -23.99 9.67 48.47
CA MET A 796 -22.62 9.23 48.22
C MET A 796 -22.46 8.74 46.77
N PRO A 797 -21.54 9.33 45.97
CA PRO A 797 -21.21 8.80 44.66
C PRO A 797 -20.75 7.34 44.74
N ALA A 798 -21.13 6.51 43.76
CA ALA A 798 -20.77 5.09 43.76
C ALA A 798 -19.24 4.88 43.74
N GLU A 799 -18.51 5.85 43.19
CA GLU A 799 -17.06 5.90 43.06
C GLU A 799 -16.34 6.27 44.36
N ALA A 800 -17.07 6.79 45.37
CA ALA A 800 -16.53 7.14 46.69
C ALA A 800 -16.48 5.94 47.66
N ILE A 801 -17.04 4.78 47.28
CA ILE A 801 -17.07 3.58 48.10
C ILE A 801 -15.78 2.77 47.89
N VAL A 802 -14.92 2.75 48.91
CA VAL A 802 -13.72 1.87 48.93
C VAL A 802 -14.18 0.44 49.18
N LYS A 803 -13.99 -0.45 48.19
CA LYS A 803 -14.41 -1.86 48.28
C LYS A 803 -13.46 -2.67 49.15
N SER A 804 -14.02 -3.53 50.01
CA SER A 804 -13.27 -4.52 50.79
C SER A 804 -12.42 -5.41 49.86
N SER A 805 -11.19 -5.73 50.28
CA SER A 805 -10.24 -6.48 49.44
C SER A 805 -9.21 -7.31 50.22
N TYR A 806 -8.55 -8.22 49.52
CA TYR A 806 -7.38 -8.97 50.01
C TYR A 806 -6.15 -8.62 49.15
N SER A 807 -4.98 -8.53 49.78
CA SER A 807 -3.70 -8.25 49.11
C SER A 807 -2.51 -8.94 49.78
N GLU A 808 -1.40 -9.11 49.05
CA GLU A 808 -0.13 -9.61 49.57
C GLU A 808 0.87 -8.47 49.79
N ALA A 809 1.72 -8.55 50.80
CA ALA A 809 2.58 -7.44 51.23
C ALA A 809 3.68 -7.02 50.24
N LEU A 810 3.98 -7.82 49.20
CA LEU A 810 4.82 -7.38 48.07
C LEU A 810 4.18 -6.20 47.31
N ASP A 811 2.85 -6.13 47.36
CA ASP A 811 2.01 -5.06 46.83
C ASP A 811 1.66 -4.01 47.92
N SER A 812 2.45 -3.88 48.98
CA SER A 812 2.18 -2.88 50.04
C SER A 812 2.24 -1.42 49.55
N VAL A 813 2.92 -1.17 48.43
CA VAL A 813 2.83 0.09 47.67
C VAL A 813 1.40 0.29 47.13
N ARG A 814 0.73 -0.78 46.68
CA ARG A 814 -0.67 -0.76 46.21
C ARG A 814 -1.68 -0.57 47.32
N LEU A 815 -1.34 -0.82 48.59
CA LEU A 815 -2.20 -0.48 49.72
C LEU A 815 -2.31 1.04 49.89
N ALA A 816 -1.18 1.75 49.82
CA ALA A 816 -1.18 3.20 49.77
C ALA A 816 -2.00 3.69 48.56
N GLU A 817 -1.83 3.13 47.37
CA GLU A 817 -2.62 3.48 46.17
C GLU A 817 -4.14 3.23 46.36
N THR A 818 -4.51 2.07 46.91
CA THR A 818 -5.91 1.61 47.08
C THR A 818 -6.69 2.50 48.05
N PHE A 819 -6.03 2.98 49.11
CA PHE A 819 -6.68 3.72 50.18
C PHE A 819 -6.51 5.22 50.13
N LEU A 820 -5.43 5.70 49.53
CA LEU A 820 -5.04 7.10 49.63
C LEU A 820 -5.51 7.92 48.43
N GLY A 821 -5.88 7.27 47.32
CA GLY A 821 -6.05 7.98 46.06
C GLY A 821 -4.83 8.84 45.75
N ILE A 822 -3.63 8.41 46.19
CA ILE A 822 -2.40 9.11 45.85
C ILE A 822 -2.23 8.90 44.37
N ALA A 823 -2.21 10.04 43.71
CA ALA A 823 -2.10 10.11 42.29
C ALA A 823 -0.65 9.89 41.84
N ASP A 824 -0.14 8.68 42.03
CA ASP A 824 0.94 8.24 41.16
C ASP A 824 0.40 8.25 39.74
N SER A 825 1.21 8.78 38.84
CA SER A 825 0.77 8.96 37.46
C SER A 825 0.55 7.59 36.82
N LEU A 826 -0.58 7.44 36.13
CA LEU A 826 -0.79 6.28 35.28
C LEU A 826 0.08 6.46 34.04
N LYS A 827 0.90 5.46 33.73
CA LYS A 827 1.61 5.44 32.45
C LYS A 827 0.68 4.90 31.38
N LYS A 828 0.59 5.64 30.28
CA LYS A 828 0.00 5.12 29.06
C LYS A 828 0.83 3.91 28.59
N PRO A 829 0.22 2.79 28.17
CA PRO A 829 0.96 1.71 27.54
C PRO A 829 1.80 2.23 26.37
N ARG A 830 3.10 1.99 26.41
CA ARG A 830 4.02 2.40 25.34
C ARG A 830 4.14 1.28 24.31
N GLY A 831 4.09 1.67 23.05
CA GLY A 831 4.54 0.84 21.95
C GLY A 831 4.95 1.72 20.78
N SER A 832 5.72 1.18 19.85
CA SER A 832 6.24 1.92 18.71
C SER A 832 6.43 0.98 17.52
N LEU A 833 6.32 1.52 16.31
CA LEU A 833 6.69 0.79 15.10
C LEU A 833 8.19 0.91 14.90
N PHE A 834 8.82 -0.25 14.80
CA PHE A 834 10.26 -0.43 14.88
C PHE A 834 10.79 -1.07 13.60
N THR A 835 11.85 -0.50 13.04
CA THR A 835 12.53 -1.05 11.86
C THR A 835 13.64 -2.00 12.31
N MET A 836 13.64 -3.24 11.80
CA MET A 836 14.68 -4.25 12.14
C MET A 836 15.97 -4.10 11.33
N LYS A 837 16.06 -3.10 10.45
CA LYS A 837 17.30 -2.81 9.72
C LYS A 837 18.29 -2.09 10.65
N PRO A 838 19.58 -2.43 10.57
CA PRO A 838 20.58 -2.05 11.58
C PRO A 838 20.92 -0.57 11.63
#